data_AF-A0A449B3C6-F1
#
_entry.id   AF-A0A449B3C6-F1
#
_cell.length_a   1.000
_cell.length_b   1.000
_cell.length_c   1.000
_cell.angle_alpha   90.00
_cell.angle_beta   90.00
_cell.angle_gamma   90.00
#
_symmetry.space_group_name_H-M   'P 1'
#
loop_
_entity.id
_entity.type
_entity.pdbx_description
1 polymer ?
#
loop_
_entity_poly.entity_id
_entity_poly.type
_entity_poly.pdbx_seq_one_letter_code
_entity_poly.pdbx_strand_id
1 'polypeptide(L)'
;MRIKKNIFKKLLISSSILSLPILTSCSFLKDEQEKQKDKKEDKQQTIQYSNYLKEIIALNENKIDEQPLDSLYELSNHPEILEWKNPETDLSKIEIKNLYLNNFLENNLIINKEKLNILLKELGFKFIDKIKTEILINETNRDYSNVEYLSIPILFKRYIDTVSGINEYQTRKVYFKLKGLSIKEFDSSNKLNDFYSNFINRKNTLNSFLENKLVENSNTVKNDEINISHKNGLKIDYSLVNLSTKKLNEILKIRFNKLTDDKYYDNLDENIKKEIIDYNVKVKNNKTKDSSWDPAKLREKDLYNIEIKSFELDKNDNTKYLIKFKFSYGTSSNSIKSNKLNLEQNINNVGVDLIYKGSFIEEDIKNQEKDYLKYNANPQLKYDLSLSNYPFDEAVLDDFVVLSKNINISYEIKSLQKLENNEGFIFSLVSKSSIDKFNNKNIELEYKIKKHAYIFEKELQDSNNKYNILLGDIDSNILTKITTNIFEKSNNSKILPGGYGELRGFYNDPNAVKQIHLGEDVLVKSDTKIFAPFNAEIVSFLSRKNEPQFSGIGGQLVLRVKKEDLKENIEKTIYEEFFEDSNYVYIGIIHLDFAKTLQIINLIDSNRETYESEKTISKNITIKNPLKVNKGDLIAVVGNHANNGGWMSHAHISVWKDNLYKKDVNGYLYKSKDIEKRYKNQKYNSDLIAVGVPGVRLGGELPSTLKGLKSNNIYKTDANGNTIPELIKENAVRNTYLDIKLDELDDNLIDPNLIFNFRDYNTYSYDVHELFPELKENN
;
A
#
# COMPACT_ATOMS: atom_id res chain seq x y z
N MET A 1 -90.27 -8.06 8.41
CA MET A 1 -91.28 -7.44 7.52
C MET A 1 -91.20 -5.92 7.70
N ARG A 2 -90.73 -5.17 6.66
CA ARG A 2 -90.84 -3.71 6.36
C ARG A 2 -90.61 -2.68 7.50
N ILE A 3 -89.97 -1.51 7.39
CA ILE A 3 -89.36 -0.67 6.33
C ILE A 3 -88.60 0.48 7.04
N LYS A 4 -87.39 0.79 6.53
CA LYS A 4 -86.64 2.07 6.36
C LYS A 4 -86.74 3.28 7.33
N LYS A 5 -85.52 3.70 7.75
CA LYS A 5 -84.79 4.99 7.54
C LYS A 5 -85.32 6.32 8.15
N ASN A 6 -84.42 6.96 8.93
CA ASN A 6 -83.61 8.17 8.62
C ASN A 6 -83.73 9.42 9.53
N ILE A 7 -82.53 9.97 9.86
CA ILE A 7 -82.09 11.40 9.81
C ILE A 7 -82.08 12.28 11.10
N PHE A 8 -80.83 12.56 11.54
CA PHE A 8 -80.13 13.82 11.90
C PHE A 8 -80.38 14.71 13.15
N LYS A 9 -79.21 15.27 13.60
CA LYS A 9 -78.88 16.54 14.33
C LYS A 9 -79.12 16.54 15.86
N LYS A 10 -78.29 17.10 16.76
CA LYS A 10 -77.13 18.05 16.75
C LYS A 10 -76.52 18.02 18.19
N LEU A 11 -75.22 17.76 18.41
CA LEU A 11 -74.11 18.70 18.72
C LEU A 11 -74.25 19.61 19.98
N LEU A 12 -73.44 19.38 21.05
CA LEU A 12 -72.38 20.26 21.64
C LEU A 12 -72.01 19.85 23.10
N ILE A 13 -70.78 19.32 23.36
CA ILE A 13 -69.54 19.93 23.91
C ILE A 13 -69.41 19.94 25.46
N SER A 14 -68.43 19.19 25.99
CA SER A 14 -67.35 19.61 26.93
C SER A 14 -66.60 18.36 27.45
N SER A 15 -65.44 17.97 26.89
CA SER A 15 -64.06 18.44 27.17
C SER A 15 -63.34 17.66 28.28
N SER A 16 -62.49 16.70 27.88
CA SER A 16 -61.27 16.31 28.62
C SER A 16 -60.28 15.58 27.69
N ILE A 17 -59.36 16.41 27.22
CA ILE A 17 -58.06 16.21 26.57
C ILE A 17 -57.46 14.79 26.69
N LEU A 18 -57.34 14.10 25.56
CA LEU A 18 -56.35 13.05 25.31
C LEU A 18 -55.65 13.36 23.98
N SER A 19 -54.37 13.73 24.08
CA SER A 19 -53.47 13.98 22.96
C SER A 19 -53.00 12.66 22.34
N LEU A 20 -53.41 12.41 21.10
CA LEU A 20 -52.79 11.43 20.19
C LEU A 20 -51.57 12.07 19.51
N PRO A 21 -50.40 11.40 19.41
CA PRO A 21 -49.31 11.91 18.60
C PRO A 21 -49.57 11.56 17.13
N ILE A 22 -49.91 12.58 16.34
CA ILE A 22 -49.74 12.59 14.89
C ILE A 22 -48.26 12.88 14.63
N LEU A 23 -47.44 11.85 14.40
CA LEU A 23 -46.04 12.00 14.00
C LEU A 23 -45.63 10.80 13.12
N THR A 24 -46.05 10.79 11.84
CA THR A 24 -45.49 9.90 10.79
C THR A 24 -45.83 10.41 9.38
N SER A 25 -45.61 11.70 9.12
CA SER A 25 -45.65 12.23 7.75
C SER A 25 -44.69 13.39 7.48
N CYS A 26 -44.02 13.96 8.49
CA CYS A 26 -42.99 14.98 8.30
C CYS A 26 -41.56 14.44 8.10
N SER A 27 -41.27 13.18 8.45
CA SER A 27 -39.94 12.58 8.21
C SER A 27 -39.75 12.19 6.73
N PHE A 28 -40.78 11.65 6.08
CA PHE A 28 -40.72 11.26 4.67
C PHE A 28 -40.58 12.46 3.71
N LEU A 29 -41.27 13.58 4.01
CA LEU A 29 -41.15 14.81 3.22
C LEU A 29 -39.82 15.55 3.47
N LYS A 30 -39.23 15.44 4.68
CA LYS A 30 -37.88 15.94 4.95
C LYS A 30 -36.82 15.10 4.23
N ASP A 31 -36.93 13.78 4.25
CA ASP A 31 -36.02 12.88 3.54
C ASP A 31 -36.11 13.06 2.02
N GLU A 32 -37.30 13.31 1.45
CA GLU A 32 -37.43 13.63 0.02
C GLU A 32 -36.91 15.02 -0.34
N GLN A 33 -37.11 16.02 0.53
CA GLN A 33 -36.59 17.37 0.32
C GLN A 33 -35.06 17.45 0.50
N GLU A 34 -34.49 16.73 1.48
CA GLU A 34 -33.04 16.56 1.62
C GLU A 34 -32.47 15.78 0.44
N LYS A 35 -33.07 14.65 0.02
CA LYS A 35 -32.62 13.93 -1.20
C LYS A 35 -32.73 14.78 -2.47
N GLN A 36 -33.72 15.65 -2.60
CA GLN A 36 -33.83 16.57 -3.74
C GLN A 36 -32.84 17.73 -3.68
N LYS A 37 -32.48 18.18 -2.46
CA LYS A 37 -31.46 19.21 -2.24
C LYS A 37 -30.06 18.64 -2.49
N ASP A 38 -29.77 17.47 -1.96
CA ASP A 38 -28.53 16.72 -2.17
C ASP A 38 -28.35 16.41 -3.66
N LYS A 39 -29.39 15.96 -4.37
CA LYS A 39 -29.33 15.76 -5.84
C LYS A 39 -29.10 17.04 -6.64
N LYS A 40 -29.59 18.21 -6.16
CA LYS A 40 -29.33 19.50 -6.82
C LYS A 40 -27.92 20.00 -6.54
N GLU A 41 -27.45 19.84 -5.31
CA GLU A 41 -26.07 20.17 -4.91
C GLU A 41 -25.06 19.28 -5.64
N ASP A 42 -25.32 17.98 -5.77
CA ASP A 42 -24.48 17.05 -6.53
C ASP A 42 -24.46 17.41 -8.02
N LYS A 43 -25.60 17.75 -8.63
CA LYS A 43 -25.65 18.15 -10.04
C LYS A 43 -24.94 19.48 -10.30
N GLN A 44 -25.01 20.45 -9.38
CA GLN A 44 -24.24 21.69 -9.46
C GLN A 44 -22.73 21.44 -9.28
N GLN A 45 -22.34 20.52 -8.39
CA GLN A 45 -20.94 20.16 -8.17
C GLN A 45 -20.33 19.35 -9.32
N THR A 46 -21.07 18.45 -9.96
CA THR A 46 -20.59 17.73 -11.16
C THR A 46 -20.27 18.72 -12.29
N ILE A 47 -21.15 19.70 -12.52
CA ILE A 47 -20.93 20.79 -13.49
C ILE A 47 -19.73 21.67 -13.08
N GLN A 48 -19.49 21.85 -11.78
CA GLN A 48 -18.34 22.60 -11.28
C GLN A 48 -17.02 21.85 -11.51
N TYR A 49 -16.99 20.53 -11.31
CA TYR A 49 -15.79 19.72 -11.46
C TYR A 49 -15.39 19.48 -12.92
N SER A 50 -16.34 19.36 -13.83
CA SER A 50 -16.01 19.19 -15.24
C SER A 50 -15.50 20.46 -15.90
N ASN A 51 -16.06 21.61 -15.53
CA ASN A 51 -15.47 22.91 -15.85
C ASN A 51 -14.08 23.03 -15.22
N TYR A 52 -13.91 22.58 -13.98
CA TYR A 52 -12.60 22.52 -13.32
C TYR A 52 -11.57 21.68 -14.09
N LEU A 53 -11.93 20.50 -14.60
CA LEU A 53 -11.01 19.65 -15.35
C LEU A 53 -10.65 20.26 -16.72
N LYS A 54 -11.63 20.81 -17.44
CA LYS A 54 -11.41 21.52 -18.70
C LYS A 54 -10.52 22.75 -18.49
N GLU A 55 -10.73 23.46 -17.39
CA GLU A 55 -9.89 24.58 -16.97
C GLU A 55 -8.50 24.12 -16.55
N ILE A 56 -8.33 23.00 -15.84
CA ILE A 56 -7.01 22.41 -15.57
C ILE A 56 -6.29 22.08 -16.87
N ILE A 57 -6.97 21.40 -17.80
CA ILE A 57 -6.37 21.06 -19.10
C ILE A 57 -5.93 22.34 -19.80
N ALA A 58 -6.81 23.34 -19.91
CA ALA A 58 -6.48 24.62 -20.55
C ALA A 58 -5.40 25.42 -19.81
N LEU A 59 -5.37 25.36 -18.47
CA LEU A 59 -4.38 26.05 -17.64
C LEU A 59 -2.98 25.45 -17.82
N ASN A 60 -2.91 24.13 -18.02
CA ASN A 60 -1.68 23.36 -18.08
C ASN A 60 -1.25 23.01 -19.52
N GLU A 61 -2.11 23.26 -20.50
CA GLU A 61 -1.78 23.10 -21.92
C GLU A 61 -0.53 23.92 -22.26
N ASN A 62 0.49 23.26 -22.80
CA ASN A 62 1.80 23.85 -23.06
C ASN A 62 2.52 24.46 -21.83
N LYS A 63 2.14 24.05 -20.61
CA LYS A 63 2.81 24.43 -19.35
C LYS A 63 3.19 23.23 -18.47
N ILE A 64 2.72 22.04 -18.85
CA ILE A 64 3.07 20.76 -18.25
C ILE A 64 3.50 19.78 -19.34
N ASP A 65 4.41 18.91 -18.97
CA ASP A 65 4.89 17.87 -19.85
C ASP A 65 3.82 16.82 -20.13
N GLU A 66 3.60 16.54 -21.42
CA GLU A 66 2.86 15.36 -21.86
C GLU A 66 3.58 14.06 -21.52
N GLN A 67 4.89 14.15 -21.21
CA GLN A 67 5.69 13.02 -20.78
C GLN A 67 5.09 12.39 -19.50
N PRO A 68 4.77 11.09 -19.51
CA PRO A 68 4.21 10.44 -18.34
C PRO A 68 5.19 10.42 -17.18
N LEU A 69 4.72 10.67 -15.95
CA LEU A 69 5.57 10.57 -14.77
C LEU A 69 6.10 9.16 -14.54
N ASP A 70 5.45 8.13 -15.09
CA ASP A 70 5.94 6.75 -15.05
C ASP A 70 7.30 6.59 -15.75
N SER A 71 7.68 7.48 -16.69
CA SER A 71 9.02 7.41 -17.29
C SER A 71 10.14 7.76 -16.31
N LEU A 72 9.83 8.38 -15.16
CA LEU A 72 10.81 8.66 -14.11
C LEU A 72 11.41 7.39 -13.50
N TYR A 73 10.77 6.22 -13.65
CA TYR A 73 11.35 4.95 -13.20
C TYR A 73 12.69 4.64 -13.88
N GLU A 74 12.94 5.15 -15.09
CA GLU A 74 14.22 4.98 -15.78
C GLU A 74 15.38 5.64 -15.00
N LEU A 75 15.09 6.68 -14.21
CA LEU A 75 16.09 7.33 -13.35
C LEU A 75 16.63 6.39 -12.26
N SER A 76 15.95 5.31 -11.89
CA SER A 76 16.45 4.36 -10.88
C SER A 76 17.80 3.73 -11.26
N ASN A 77 18.17 3.75 -12.54
CA ASN A 77 19.46 3.29 -13.05
C ASN A 77 20.58 4.33 -12.94
N HIS A 78 20.27 5.53 -12.44
CA HIS A 78 21.19 6.67 -12.35
C HIS A 78 21.46 7.09 -10.89
N PRO A 79 22.10 6.23 -10.08
CA PRO A 79 22.40 6.54 -8.68
C PRO A 79 23.34 7.75 -8.50
N GLU A 80 24.06 8.16 -9.55
CA GLU A 80 24.96 9.31 -9.55
C GLU A 80 24.28 10.66 -9.35
N ILE A 81 22.94 10.72 -9.39
CA ILE A 81 22.18 11.92 -9.00
C ILE A 81 22.20 12.15 -7.48
N LEU A 82 22.52 11.12 -6.70
CA LEU A 82 22.61 11.20 -5.25
C LEU A 82 24.07 11.43 -4.86
N GLU A 83 24.31 12.48 -4.09
CA GLU A 83 25.65 12.90 -3.68
C GLU A 83 25.74 13.14 -2.18
N TRP A 84 26.91 12.85 -1.61
CA TRP A 84 27.22 13.24 -0.25
C TRP A 84 27.77 14.67 -0.23
N LYS A 85 27.26 15.52 0.67
CA LYS A 85 27.74 16.91 0.85
C LYS A 85 29.24 16.96 1.15
N ASN A 86 29.74 15.99 1.90
CA ASN A 86 31.17 15.84 2.15
C ASN A 86 31.76 14.86 1.13
N PRO A 87 32.72 15.29 0.28
CA PRO A 87 33.33 14.41 -0.72
C PRO A 87 34.19 13.29 -0.11
N GLU A 88 34.57 13.40 1.16
CA GLU A 88 35.29 12.36 1.91
C GLU A 88 34.36 11.26 2.44
N THR A 89 33.04 11.44 2.33
CA THR A 89 32.06 10.44 2.76
C THR A 89 32.20 9.18 1.90
N ASP A 90 32.49 8.07 2.58
CA ASP A 90 32.69 6.77 1.96
C ASP A 90 31.67 5.80 2.53
N LEU A 91 30.65 5.47 1.73
CA LEU A 91 29.56 4.58 2.13
C LEU A 91 30.06 3.20 2.63
N SER A 92 31.26 2.77 2.19
CA SER A 92 31.89 1.51 2.62
C SER A 92 32.49 1.56 4.01
N LYS A 93 32.60 2.76 4.59
CA LYS A 93 33.05 3.00 5.96
C LYS A 93 31.91 3.29 6.93
N ILE A 94 30.72 3.63 6.42
CA ILE A 94 29.52 3.96 7.22
C ILE A 94 28.84 2.67 7.69
N GLU A 95 28.67 2.53 9.01
CA GLU A 95 27.79 1.51 9.57
C GLU A 95 26.33 1.89 9.37
N ILE A 96 25.45 0.91 9.08
CA ILE A 96 24.02 1.21 8.84
C ILE A 96 23.42 2.02 9.98
N LYS A 97 23.73 1.65 11.24
CA LYS A 97 23.19 2.36 12.39
C LYS A 97 23.46 3.87 12.32
N ASN A 98 24.64 4.26 11.80
CA ASN A 98 25.12 5.63 11.72
C ASN A 98 24.42 6.43 10.64
N LEU A 99 23.95 5.80 9.56
CA LEU A 99 23.15 6.48 8.52
C LEU A 99 21.92 7.20 9.10
N TYR A 100 21.37 6.69 10.19
CA TYR A 100 20.12 7.18 10.78
C TYR A 100 20.30 7.58 12.26
N LEU A 101 21.54 7.62 12.76
CA LEU A 101 21.85 8.34 13.99
C LEU A 101 22.13 9.81 13.62
N ASN A 102 21.82 10.72 14.53
CA ASN A 102 22.13 12.15 14.39
C ASN A 102 21.63 12.79 13.07
N ASN A 103 20.56 12.25 12.47
CA ASN A 103 20.02 12.66 11.17
C ASN A 103 21.09 12.70 10.06
N PHE A 104 22.05 11.77 10.08
CA PHE A 104 23.18 11.79 9.16
C PHE A 104 22.76 11.80 7.69
N LEU A 105 21.87 10.88 7.28
CA LEU A 105 21.34 10.83 5.91
C LEU A 105 20.68 12.15 5.50
N GLU A 106 19.75 12.66 6.30
CA GLU A 106 19.03 13.92 6.05
C GLU A 106 19.98 15.11 5.91
N ASN A 107 21.03 15.14 6.73
CA ASN A 107 21.98 16.25 6.75
C ASN A 107 23.03 16.16 5.65
N ASN A 108 23.39 14.97 5.16
CA ASN A 108 24.56 14.77 4.32
C ASN A 108 24.25 14.23 2.92
N LEU A 109 23.11 13.56 2.69
CA LEU A 109 22.74 13.08 1.36
C LEU A 109 21.89 14.13 0.64
N ILE A 110 22.27 14.46 -0.59
CA ILE A 110 21.57 15.46 -1.41
C ILE A 110 21.30 14.92 -2.82
N ILE A 111 20.33 15.55 -3.49
CA ILE A 111 20.07 15.36 -4.91
C ILE A 111 20.86 16.40 -5.68
N ASN A 112 21.76 15.97 -6.56
CA ASN A 112 22.42 16.83 -7.52
C ASN A 112 21.40 17.29 -8.57
N LYS A 113 20.90 18.52 -8.40
CA LYS A 113 19.86 19.10 -9.27
C LYS A 113 20.32 19.27 -10.72
N GLU A 114 21.61 19.52 -10.96
CA GLU A 114 22.11 19.69 -12.32
C GLU A 114 22.05 18.39 -13.11
N LYS A 115 22.60 17.31 -12.53
CA LYS A 115 22.53 15.96 -13.12
C LYS A 115 21.08 15.49 -13.29
N LEU A 116 20.25 15.71 -12.27
CA LEU A 116 18.82 15.37 -12.37
C LEU A 116 18.14 16.12 -13.52
N ASN A 117 18.38 17.43 -13.65
CA ASN A 117 17.77 18.23 -14.70
C ASN A 117 18.23 17.78 -16.11
N ILE A 118 19.48 17.35 -16.27
CA ILE A 118 19.97 16.79 -17.55
C ILE A 118 19.18 15.52 -17.89
N LEU A 119 19.11 14.57 -16.96
CA LEU A 119 18.39 13.30 -17.17
C LEU A 119 16.89 13.51 -17.41
N LEU A 120 16.26 14.47 -16.72
CA LEU A 120 14.86 14.82 -16.97
C LEU A 120 14.65 15.34 -18.40
N LYS A 121 15.57 16.17 -18.93
CA LYS A 121 15.49 16.62 -20.34
C LYS A 121 15.67 15.46 -21.31
N GLU A 122 16.58 14.54 -21.02
CA GLU A 122 16.80 13.34 -21.84
C GLU A 122 15.57 12.43 -21.87
N LEU A 123 14.82 12.36 -20.76
CA LEU A 123 13.53 11.68 -20.69
C LEU A 123 12.37 12.46 -21.34
N GLY A 124 12.62 13.67 -21.85
CA GLY A 124 11.63 14.47 -22.58
C GLY A 124 10.85 15.50 -21.75
N PHE A 125 11.20 15.70 -20.48
CA PHE A 125 10.57 16.75 -19.65
C PHE A 125 11.11 18.14 -20.03
N LYS A 126 10.21 19.05 -20.37
CA LYS A 126 10.46 20.45 -20.75
C LYS A 126 10.24 21.41 -19.56
N PHE A 127 9.27 21.12 -18.68
CA PHE A 127 8.88 21.99 -17.56
C PHE A 127 9.46 21.49 -16.23
N ILE A 128 10.79 21.37 -16.19
CA ILE A 128 11.50 20.78 -15.05
C ILE A 128 11.38 21.64 -13.79
N ASP A 129 11.17 22.94 -13.92
CA ASP A 129 10.87 23.87 -12.82
C ASP A 129 9.56 23.54 -12.08
N LYS A 130 8.65 22.82 -12.75
CA LYS A 130 7.42 22.28 -12.16
C LYS A 130 7.62 20.93 -11.48
N ILE A 131 8.83 20.37 -11.45
CA ILE A 131 9.13 19.12 -10.76
C ILE A 131 9.98 19.42 -9.52
N LYS A 132 9.42 19.13 -8.34
CA LYS A 132 10.18 19.10 -7.09
C LYS A 132 10.52 17.67 -6.71
N THR A 133 11.62 17.52 -5.98
CA THR A 133 12.07 16.23 -5.48
C THR A 133 12.37 16.29 -3.98
N GLU A 134 12.09 15.19 -3.31
CA GLU A 134 12.29 15.02 -1.88
C GLU A 134 12.82 13.62 -1.60
N ILE A 135 13.89 13.49 -0.82
CA ILE A 135 14.38 12.18 -0.37
C ILE A 135 13.51 11.74 0.80
N LEU A 136 12.87 10.58 0.70
CA LEU A 136 12.09 10.00 1.79
C LEU A 136 13.03 9.24 2.73
N ILE A 137 13.71 9.98 3.61
CA ILE A 137 14.76 9.47 4.50
C ILE A 137 14.25 8.32 5.39
N ASN A 138 12.98 8.38 5.82
CA ASN A 138 12.35 7.36 6.66
C ASN A 138 12.11 6.02 5.96
N GLU A 139 11.99 6.04 4.64
CA GLU A 139 11.85 4.85 3.80
C GLU A 139 13.19 4.41 3.19
N THR A 140 14.28 5.15 3.43
CA THR A 140 15.61 4.71 3.05
C THR A 140 15.95 3.47 3.84
N ASN A 141 16.39 2.40 3.16
CA ASN A 141 16.63 1.13 3.81
C ASN A 141 17.67 0.30 3.05
N ARG A 142 18.27 -0.68 3.72
CA ARG A 142 19.12 -1.67 3.04
C ARG A 142 18.24 -2.46 2.05
N ASP A 143 18.73 -2.67 0.84
CA ASP A 143 18.04 -3.54 -0.11
C ASP A 143 18.05 -4.98 0.44
N TYR A 144 16.88 -5.48 0.84
CA TYR A 144 16.72 -6.82 1.40
C TYR A 144 17.12 -7.94 0.45
N SER A 145 17.19 -7.65 -0.85
CA SER A 145 17.66 -8.61 -1.85
C SER A 145 19.17 -8.54 -2.07
N ASN A 146 19.81 -7.41 -1.73
CA ASN A 146 21.24 -7.24 -1.83
C ASN A 146 21.78 -6.21 -0.83
N VAL A 147 22.38 -6.70 0.25
CA VAL A 147 22.76 -5.91 1.43
C VAL A 147 23.87 -4.87 1.16
N GLU A 148 24.52 -4.92 0.00
CA GLU A 148 25.53 -3.95 -0.42
C GLU A 148 24.92 -2.65 -0.96
N TYR A 149 23.61 -2.66 -1.20
CA TYR A 149 22.88 -1.50 -1.69
C TYR A 149 22.03 -0.89 -0.58
N LEU A 150 22.03 0.43 -0.56
CA LEU A 150 21.06 1.25 0.14
C LEU A 150 19.99 1.67 -0.88
N SER A 151 18.74 1.28 -0.62
CA SER A 151 17.58 1.71 -1.39
C SER A 151 17.13 3.07 -0.87
N ILE A 152 17.15 4.08 -1.73
CA ILE A 152 16.80 5.46 -1.41
C ILE A 152 15.61 5.89 -2.26
N PRO A 153 14.42 6.00 -1.65
CA PRO A 153 13.25 6.54 -2.34
C PRO A 153 13.35 8.06 -2.50
N ILE A 154 13.10 8.53 -3.72
CA ILE A 154 12.89 9.94 -4.04
C ILE A 154 11.45 10.12 -4.47
N LEU A 155 10.75 11.04 -3.82
CA LEU A 155 9.42 11.50 -4.18
C LEU A 155 9.55 12.66 -5.17
N PHE A 156 9.03 12.47 -6.37
CA PHE A 156 8.86 13.49 -7.40
C PHE A 156 7.45 14.08 -7.26
N LYS A 157 7.35 15.40 -7.15
CA LYS A 157 6.10 16.17 -7.10
C LYS A 157 6.02 17.03 -8.37
N ARG A 158 5.14 16.69 -9.31
CA ARG A 158 4.86 17.50 -10.50
C ARG A 158 3.71 18.45 -10.19
N TYR A 159 3.99 19.73 -10.22
CA TYR A 159 3.02 20.79 -9.96
C TYR A 159 2.05 20.96 -11.11
N ILE A 160 0.77 21.09 -10.75
CA ILE A 160 -0.33 21.32 -11.66
C ILE A 160 -0.99 22.64 -11.28
N ASP A 161 -1.04 23.55 -12.25
CA ASP A 161 -1.69 24.85 -12.06
C ASP A 161 -3.20 24.60 -12.05
N THR A 162 -3.88 25.04 -10.98
CA THR A 162 -5.31 24.81 -10.83
C THR A 162 -6.10 26.09 -10.66
N VAL A 163 -7.41 25.99 -10.91
CA VAL A 163 -8.37 27.09 -10.81
C VAL A 163 -8.43 27.66 -9.39
N SER A 164 -8.13 26.85 -8.38
CA SER A 164 -8.16 27.23 -6.96
C SER A 164 -7.04 28.19 -6.56
N GLY A 165 -6.00 28.35 -7.40
CA GLY A 165 -4.77 29.07 -7.04
C GLY A 165 -3.87 28.32 -6.04
N ILE A 166 -4.27 27.13 -5.62
CA ILE A 166 -3.46 26.22 -4.81
C ILE A 166 -2.76 25.26 -5.76
N ASN A 167 -1.48 25.06 -5.49
CA ASN A 167 -0.67 24.09 -6.19
C ASN A 167 -1.14 22.67 -5.87
N GLU A 168 -1.72 21.99 -6.84
CA GLU A 168 -1.93 20.55 -6.78
C GLU A 168 -0.69 19.85 -7.32
N TYR A 169 -0.46 18.61 -6.89
CA TYR A 169 0.63 17.84 -7.46
C TYR A 169 0.27 16.39 -7.68
N GLN A 170 0.89 15.84 -8.72
CA GLN A 170 1.01 14.40 -8.92
C GLN A 170 2.32 13.94 -8.31
N THR A 171 2.30 12.72 -7.75
CA THR A 171 3.49 12.16 -7.12
C THR A 171 3.98 10.91 -7.83
N ARG A 172 5.30 10.72 -7.85
CA ARG A 172 5.93 9.43 -8.13
C ARG A 172 7.05 9.16 -7.18
N LYS A 173 7.14 7.92 -6.71
CA LYS A 173 8.23 7.45 -5.88
C LYS A 173 9.15 6.58 -6.72
N VAL A 174 10.42 6.96 -6.83
CA VAL A 174 11.45 6.20 -7.55
C VAL A 174 12.50 5.76 -6.54
N TYR A 175 12.84 4.46 -6.53
CA TYR A 175 13.82 3.88 -5.62
C TYR A 175 15.18 3.78 -6.31
N PHE A 176 16.16 4.53 -5.81
CA PHE A 176 17.55 4.51 -6.26
C PHE A 176 18.34 3.49 -5.45
N LYS A 177 19.37 2.89 -6.04
CA LYS A 177 20.25 1.93 -5.35
C LYS A 177 21.67 2.48 -5.24
N LEU A 178 22.06 2.96 -4.07
CA LEU A 178 23.44 3.36 -3.79
C LEU A 178 24.27 2.15 -3.36
N LYS A 179 25.29 1.81 -4.17
CA LYS A 179 26.23 0.72 -3.89
C LYS A 179 27.30 1.15 -2.90
N GLY A 180 27.77 0.18 -2.12
CA GLY A 180 29.00 0.31 -1.33
C GLY A 180 28.73 0.43 0.16
N LEU A 181 27.54 0.08 0.65
CA LEU A 181 27.24 0.07 2.07
C LEU A 181 28.17 -0.88 2.82
N SER A 182 28.85 -0.37 3.85
CA SER A 182 29.69 -1.18 4.71
C SER A 182 28.90 -2.34 5.32
N ILE A 183 29.50 -3.52 5.28
CA ILE A 183 29.07 -4.67 6.08
C ILE A 183 30.22 -4.97 7.04
N LYS A 184 30.64 -3.98 7.83
CA LYS A 184 31.68 -4.20 8.83
C LYS A 184 31.21 -5.23 9.87
N GLU A 185 32.13 -6.07 10.29
CA GLU A 185 31.98 -7.01 11.40
C GLU A 185 31.64 -6.21 12.67
N PHE A 186 30.45 -6.42 13.23
CA PHE A 186 30.14 -5.91 14.56
C PHE A 186 31.02 -6.62 15.60
N ASP A 187 31.63 -5.83 16.47
CA ASP A 187 32.66 -6.19 17.44
C ASP A 187 32.35 -7.44 18.30
N SER A 188 33.35 -8.34 18.35
CA SER A 188 33.77 -9.37 19.33
C SER A 188 32.80 -10.35 20.01
N SER A 189 31.49 -10.32 19.77
CA SER A 189 30.65 -11.48 20.13
C SER A 189 30.60 -12.45 18.95
N ASN A 190 31.33 -13.58 19.02
CA ASN A 190 31.55 -14.59 17.96
C ASN A 190 30.36 -14.99 17.06
N LYS A 191 29.11 -14.65 17.39
CA LYS A 191 27.91 -14.99 16.61
C LYS A 191 27.65 -14.09 15.40
N LEU A 192 28.17 -12.85 15.37
CA LEU A 192 27.91 -11.91 14.28
C LEU A 192 28.85 -12.09 13.07
N ASN A 193 30.10 -12.50 13.33
CA ASN A 193 31.07 -12.86 12.29
C ASN A 193 30.62 -14.05 11.42
N ASP A 194 29.87 -14.99 12.00
CA ASP A 194 29.32 -16.14 11.26
C ASP A 194 28.29 -15.70 10.20
N PHE A 195 27.46 -14.69 10.46
CA PHE A 195 26.42 -14.26 9.52
C PHE A 195 27.02 -13.58 8.29
N TYR A 196 27.95 -12.66 8.50
CA TYR A 196 28.61 -11.97 7.40
C TYR A 196 29.39 -12.94 6.53
N SER A 197 30.16 -13.84 7.16
CA SER A 197 30.89 -14.91 6.46
C SER A 197 29.95 -15.78 5.63
N ASN A 198 28.79 -16.16 6.17
CA ASN A 198 27.78 -16.92 5.44
C ASN A 198 27.18 -16.14 4.26
N PHE A 199 26.89 -14.86 4.43
CA PHE A 199 26.39 -14.00 3.35
C PHE A 199 27.41 -13.91 2.20
N ILE A 200 28.69 -13.61 2.52
CA ILE A 200 29.76 -13.51 1.53
C ILE A 200 29.98 -14.86 0.84
N ASN A 201 30.00 -15.96 1.59
CA ASN A 201 30.14 -17.30 1.01
C ASN A 201 28.99 -17.63 0.05
N ARG A 202 27.73 -17.30 0.42
CA ARG A 202 26.56 -17.48 -0.43
C ARG A 202 26.62 -16.61 -1.68
N LYS A 203 27.00 -15.34 -1.53
CA LYS A 203 27.19 -14.42 -2.65
C LYS A 203 28.25 -14.92 -3.62
N ASN A 204 29.42 -15.32 -3.11
CA ASN A 204 30.49 -15.88 -3.92
C ASN A 204 30.03 -17.15 -4.63
N THR A 205 29.30 -18.04 -3.94
CA THR A 205 28.72 -19.25 -4.53
C THR A 205 27.74 -18.92 -5.67
N LEU A 206 26.85 -17.94 -5.47
CA LEU A 206 25.91 -17.49 -6.49
C LEU A 206 26.64 -16.86 -7.70
N ASN A 207 27.62 -15.99 -7.45
CA ASN A 207 28.40 -15.34 -8.50
C ASN A 207 29.22 -16.35 -9.31
N SER A 208 29.93 -17.28 -8.64
CA SER A 208 30.68 -18.34 -9.32
C SER A 208 29.77 -19.26 -10.12
N PHE A 209 28.52 -19.49 -9.67
CA PHE A 209 27.55 -20.21 -10.48
C PHE A 209 27.18 -19.45 -11.76
N LEU A 210 27.06 -18.12 -11.70
CA LEU A 210 26.60 -17.28 -12.81
C LEU A 210 27.69 -16.84 -13.80
N GLU A 211 28.97 -16.81 -13.39
CA GLU A 211 30.10 -16.20 -14.11
C GLU A 211 30.17 -16.52 -15.62
N ASN A 212 29.79 -17.74 -16.03
CA ASN A 212 29.82 -18.17 -17.44
C ASN A 212 28.44 -18.36 -18.08
N LYS A 213 27.36 -18.10 -17.35
CA LYS A 213 25.97 -18.33 -17.77
C LYS A 213 25.26 -17.08 -18.31
N LEU A 214 25.86 -15.92 -18.09
CA LEU A 214 25.32 -14.64 -18.53
C LEU A 214 25.94 -14.22 -19.86
N VAL A 215 25.18 -13.48 -20.66
CA VAL A 215 25.70 -12.72 -21.80
C VAL A 215 26.61 -11.63 -21.24
N GLU A 216 27.79 -11.48 -21.84
CA GLU A 216 28.85 -10.60 -21.37
C GLU A 216 28.34 -9.19 -21.05
N ASN A 217 28.75 -8.66 -19.89
CA ASN A 217 28.35 -7.34 -19.38
C ASN A 217 26.82 -7.11 -19.27
N SER A 218 26.04 -8.17 -19.02
CA SER A 218 24.59 -8.05 -18.85
C SER A 218 24.05 -9.00 -17.78
N ASN A 219 22.83 -8.74 -17.31
CA ASN A 219 22.04 -9.66 -16.48
C ASN A 219 21.18 -10.63 -17.32
N THR A 220 21.48 -10.76 -18.62
CA THR A 220 20.74 -11.67 -19.52
C THR A 220 21.37 -13.06 -19.48
N VAL A 221 20.57 -14.08 -19.22
CA VAL A 221 21.04 -15.48 -19.21
C VAL A 221 21.15 -16.02 -20.64
N LYS A 222 22.20 -16.79 -20.93
CA LYS A 222 22.37 -17.48 -22.22
C LYS A 222 21.28 -18.53 -22.42
N ASN A 223 20.77 -18.62 -23.64
CA ASN A 223 19.61 -19.47 -23.94
C ASN A 223 19.85 -20.97 -23.72
N ASP A 224 21.09 -21.44 -23.89
CA ASP A 224 21.51 -22.83 -23.72
C ASP A 224 21.77 -23.23 -22.25
N GLU A 225 21.73 -22.26 -21.32
CA GLU A 225 21.95 -22.52 -19.90
C GLU A 225 20.67 -22.77 -19.12
N ILE A 226 19.49 -22.45 -19.67
CA ILE A 226 18.21 -22.67 -19.00
C ILE A 226 17.18 -23.42 -19.86
N ASN A 227 16.34 -24.20 -19.19
CA ASN A 227 15.15 -24.81 -19.71
C ASN A 227 13.93 -24.15 -19.07
N ILE A 228 12.96 -23.79 -19.90
CA ILE A 228 11.65 -23.34 -19.44
C ILE A 228 10.68 -24.49 -19.66
N SER A 229 9.98 -24.84 -18.59
CA SER A 229 8.85 -25.75 -18.65
C SER A 229 7.61 -25.05 -18.10
N HIS A 230 6.45 -25.53 -18.50
CA HIS A 230 5.18 -25.01 -18.04
C HIS A 230 4.23 -26.15 -17.69
N LYS A 231 3.20 -25.86 -16.90
CA LYS A 231 2.18 -26.84 -16.55
C LYS A 231 1.54 -27.44 -17.82
N ASN A 232 1.26 -28.75 -17.80
CA ASN A 232 0.72 -29.49 -18.95
C ASN A 232 -0.51 -28.80 -19.54
N GLY A 233 -0.53 -28.66 -20.87
CA GLY A 233 -1.64 -28.08 -21.63
C GLY A 233 -1.66 -26.56 -21.72
N LEU A 234 -0.72 -25.86 -21.08
CA LEU A 234 -0.52 -24.41 -21.28
C LEU A 234 0.49 -24.16 -22.39
N LYS A 235 0.35 -23.03 -23.09
CA LYS A 235 1.31 -22.56 -24.10
C LYS A 235 2.02 -21.32 -23.58
N ILE A 236 3.27 -21.12 -24.01
CA ILE A 236 3.95 -19.84 -23.79
C ILE A 236 3.46 -18.90 -24.88
N ASP A 237 2.53 -18.02 -24.54
CA ASP A 237 1.88 -17.13 -25.48
C ASP A 237 1.63 -15.74 -24.87
N TYR A 238 0.89 -14.88 -25.57
CA TYR A 238 0.67 -13.51 -25.10
C TYR A 238 -0.23 -13.42 -23.87
N SER A 239 -0.97 -14.47 -23.51
CA SER A 239 -1.87 -14.44 -22.35
C SER A 239 -1.13 -14.32 -21.01
N LEU A 240 0.14 -14.77 -20.98
CA LEU A 240 0.96 -14.78 -19.77
C LEU A 240 1.27 -13.38 -19.22
N VAL A 241 1.24 -12.35 -20.07
CA VAL A 241 1.53 -10.97 -19.68
C VAL A 241 0.52 -10.37 -18.69
N ASN A 242 -0.67 -10.95 -18.61
CA ASN A 242 -1.77 -10.45 -17.78
C ASN A 242 -1.89 -11.23 -16.45
N LEU A 243 -0.98 -12.17 -16.20
CA LEU A 243 -0.99 -12.99 -15.01
C LEU A 243 -0.26 -12.30 -13.85
N SER A 244 -0.77 -12.50 -12.63
CA SER A 244 -0.08 -12.09 -11.41
C SER A 244 1.27 -12.82 -11.26
N THR A 245 2.20 -12.23 -10.51
CA THR A 245 3.50 -12.83 -10.17
C THR A 245 3.29 -14.23 -9.62
N LYS A 246 2.35 -14.37 -8.68
CA LYS A 246 2.00 -15.66 -8.09
C LYS A 246 1.56 -16.68 -9.14
N LYS A 247 0.66 -16.30 -10.06
CA LYS A 247 0.15 -17.20 -11.10
C LYS A 247 1.23 -17.59 -12.10
N LEU A 248 2.12 -16.67 -12.45
CA LEU A 248 3.29 -16.96 -13.28
C LEU A 248 4.18 -18.04 -12.63
N ASN A 249 4.47 -17.94 -11.33
CA ASN A 249 5.28 -18.92 -10.61
C ASN A 249 4.58 -20.29 -10.44
N GLU A 250 3.25 -20.36 -10.54
CA GLU A 250 2.53 -21.65 -10.57
C GLU A 250 2.58 -22.34 -11.93
N ILE A 251 2.65 -21.54 -13.00
CA ILE A 251 2.50 -22.02 -14.38
C ILE A 251 3.86 -22.28 -15.02
N LEU A 252 4.81 -21.38 -14.83
CA LEU A 252 6.13 -21.41 -15.43
C LEU A 252 7.16 -21.92 -14.43
N LYS A 253 8.09 -22.74 -14.93
CA LYS A 253 9.26 -23.19 -14.20
C LYS A 253 10.50 -22.96 -15.04
N ILE A 254 11.45 -22.21 -14.49
CA ILE A 254 12.76 -21.98 -15.10
C ILE A 254 13.76 -22.90 -14.40
N ARG A 255 14.62 -23.57 -15.16
CA ARG A 255 15.65 -24.48 -14.62
C ARG A 255 16.97 -24.22 -15.31
N PHE A 256 18.06 -24.21 -14.56
CA PHE A 256 19.41 -24.19 -15.12
C PHE A 256 19.83 -25.62 -15.47
N ASN A 257 20.33 -25.84 -16.68
CA ASN A 257 20.54 -27.17 -17.26
C ASN A 257 21.51 -28.06 -16.47
N LYS A 258 22.44 -27.45 -15.74
CA LYS A 258 23.47 -28.14 -14.93
C LYS A 258 23.11 -28.24 -13.45
N LEU A 259 21.92 -27.78 -13.05
CA LEU A 259 21.48 -27.76 -11.67
C LEU A 259 20.36 -28.79 -11.47
N THR A 260 20.57 -29.74 -10.56
CA THR A 260 19.64 -30.84 -10.30
C THR A 260 18.41 -30.36 -9.53
N ASP A 261 17.26 -31.02 -9.73
CA ASP A 261 15.98 -30.60 -9.13
C ASP A 261 16.00 -30.55 -7.59
N ASP A 262 16.80 -31.41 -6.94
CA ASP A 262 16.98 -31.46 -5.48
C ASP A 262 17.77 -30.25 -4.91
N LYS A 263 18.37 -29.44 -5.78
CA LYS A 263 19.06 -28.19 -5.43
C LYS A 263 18.15 -26.97 -5.48
N TYR A 264 16.92 -27.14 -5.96
CA TYR A 264 15.94 -26.08 -6.10
C TYR A 264 14.94 -26.10 -4.95
N TYR A 265 14.74 -24.93 -4.32
CA TYR A 265 13.81 -24.73 -3.24
C TYR A 265 12.36 -24.87 -3.70
N ASP A 266 11.99 -24.24 -4.81
CA ASP A 266 10.65 -24.23 -5.40
C ASP A 266 10.19 -25.62 -5.86
N ASN A 267 11.12 -26.50 -6.24
CA ASN A 267 10.87 -27.90 -6.60
C ASN A 267 10.54 -28.81 -5.41
N LEU A 268 10.80 -28.39 -4.16
CA LEU A 268 10.46 -29.19 -2.98
C LEU A 268 8.93 -29.28 -2.81
N ASP A 269 8.45 -30.40 -2.28
CA ASP A 269 7.06 -30.54 -1.85
C ASP A 269 6.73 -29.50 -0.78
N GLU A 270 5.50 -28.96 -0.79
CA GLU A 270 5.08 -27.94 0.16
C GLU A 270 5.16 -28.42 1.62
N ASN A 271 4.93 -29.71 1.90
CA ASN A 271 5.10 -30.23 3.25
C ASN A 271 6.57 -30.26 3.66
N ILE A 272 7.48 -30.60 2.74
CA ILE A 272 8.93 -30.56 2.98
C ILE A 272 9.38 -29.12 3.25
N LYS A 273 8.95 -28.15 2.44
CA LYS A 273 9.24 -26.73 2.67
C LYS A 273 8.81 -26.30 4.07
N LYS A 274 7.61 -26.68 4.48
CA LYS A 274 7.06 -26.39 5.82
C LYS A 274 7.83 -27.07 6.94
N GLU A 275 8.22 -28.32 6.76
CA GLU A 275 9.04 -29.07 7.72
C GLU A 275 10.42 -28.44 7.93
N ILE A 276 11.10 -28.03 6.86
CA ILE A 276 12.39 -27.31 6.95
C ILE A 276 12.24 -26.03 7.79
N ILE A 277 11.19 -25.25 7.51
CA ILE A 277 10.88 -24.03 8.25
C ILE A 277 10.62 -24.33 9.73
N ASP A 278 9.77 -25.30 10.05
CA ASP A 278 9.40 -25.63 11.42
C ASP A 278 10.53 -26.26 12.23
N TYR A 279 11.40 -27.03 11.59
CA TYR A 279 12.60 -27.62 12.20
C TYR A 279 13.59 -26.52 12.62
N ASN A 280 13.90 -25.59 11.72
CA ASN A 280 14.80 -24.48 12.03
C ASN A 280 14.34 -23.76 13.31
N VAL A 281 13.03 -23.59 13.53
CA VAL A 281 12.44 -22.95 14.73
C VAL A 281 12.69 -23.76 16.00
N LYS A 282 12.58 -25.10 15.93
CA LYS A 282 12.73 -26.01 17.08
C LYS A 282 14.18 -26.11 17.54
N VAL A 283 15.14 -26.19 16.61
CA VAL A 283 16.58 -26.29 16.92
C VAL A 283 17.07 -25.07 17.70
N LYS A 284 16.68 -23.85 17.29
CA LYS A 284 17.05 -22.61 18.01
C LYS A 284 16.48 -22.52 19.44
N ASN A 285 15.43 -23.28 19.76
CA ASN A 285 14.75 -23.26 21.05
C ASN A 285 15.14 -24.42 21.99
N ASN A 286 16.21 -25.18 21.69
CA ASN A 286 16.84 -26.18 22.56
C ASN A 286 15.86 -27.22 23.20
N LYS A 287 14.92 -27.80 22.42
CA LYS A 287 13.89 -28.69 23.00
C LYS A 287 13.61 -30.03 22.32
N THR A 288 14.54 -30.63 21.58
CA THR A 288 14.36 -32.05 21.16
C THR A 288 15.66 -32.84 21.22
N LYS A 289 15.74 -33.73 22.23
CA LYS A 289 16.62 -34.91 22.27
C LYS A 289 15.88 -36.13 21.68
N ASP A 290 15.21 -35.97 20.54
CA ASP A 290 14.56 -37.11 19.88
C ASP A 290 15.51 -37.62 18.79
N SER A 291 16.09 -38.79 19.03
CA SER A 291 17.10 -39.44 18.20
C SER A 291 16.53 -40.41 17.15
N SER A 292 15.20 -40.50 17.05
CA SER A 292 14.51 -41.41 16.11
C SER A 292 14.09 -40.75 14.80
N TRP A 293 14.15 -39.42 14.73
CA TRP A 293 13.91 -38.62 13.53
C TRP A 293 15.24 -38.04 13.08
N ASP A 294 15.66 -38.30 11.83
CA ASP A 294 16.96 -37.85 11.29
C ASP A 294 16.82 -36.69 10.28
N PRO A 295 16.60 -35.45 10.74
CA PRO A 295 16.71 -34.25 9.91
C PRO A 295 18.14 -34.02 9.42
N ALA A 296 19.12 -34.87 9.77
CA ALA A 296 20.44 -34.86 9.17
C ALA A 296 20.44 -35.38 7.70
N LYS A 297 19.29 -35.73 7.11
CA LYS A 297 19.10 -35.83 5.65
C LYS A 297 18.50 -34.57 5.00
N LEU A 298 17.90 -33.68 5.80
CA LEU A 298 17.34 -32.38 5.39
C LEU A 298 18.24 -31.20 5.81
N ARG A 299 19.47 -31.47 6.28
CA ARG A 299 20.46 -30.46 6.74
C ARG A 299 20.53 -29.30 5.76
N GLU A 300 20.34 -28.09 6.29
CA GLU A 300 21.22 -26.91 6.11
C GLU A 300 21.92 -26.75 4.74
N LYS A 301 21.27 -27.08 3.64
CA LYS A 301 21.77 -26.75 2.32
C LYS A 301 21.11 -25.45 1.95
N ASP A 302 21.94 -24.44 1.77
CA ASP A 302 21.57 -23.36 0.88
C ASP A 302 21.12 -24.00 -0.45
N LEU A 303 19.88 -23.70 -0.82
CA LEU A 303 19.27 -24.13 -2.05
C LEU A 303 19.25 -22.94 -2.99
N TYR A 304 19.05 -23.21 -4.27
CA TYR A 304 18.73 -22.17 -5.22
C TYR A 304 17.22 -21.97 -5.26
N ASN A 305 16.77 -20.75 -5.52
CA ASN A 305 15.37 -20.45 -5.74
C ASN A 305 15.24 -19.58 -6.99
N ILE A 306 14.15 -19.78 -7.72
CA ILE A 306 13.76 -18.89 -8.81
C ILE A 306 12.38 -18.31 -8.48
N GLU A 307 12.30 -16.99 -8.55
CA GLU A 307 11.03 -16.28 -8.44
C GLU A 307 10.81 -15.46 -9.70
N ILE A 308 9.85 -15.85 -10.52
CA ILE A 308 9.46 -15.10 -11.72
C ILE A 308 8.80 -13.80 -11.26
N LYS A 309 9.30 -12.66 -11.73
CA LYS A 309 8.81 -11.32 -11.39
C LYS A 309 7.86 -10.77 -12.43
N SER A 310 8.15 -11.01 -13.71
CA SER A 310 7.26 -10.61 -14.80
C SER A 310 7.49 -11.44 -16.06
N PHE A 311 6.44 -11.50 -16.88
CA PHE A 311 6.50 -11.94 -18.27
C PHE A 311 6.16 -10.73 -19.14
N GLU A 312 7.10 -10.31 -19.98
CA GLU A 312 6.99 -9.12 -20.81
C GLU A 312 7.22 -9.47 -22.27
N LEU A 313 6.66 -8.68 -23.18
CA LEU A 313 6.97 -8.80 -24.61
C LEU A 313 8.13 -7.89 -24.95
N ASP A 314 8.97 -8.30 -25.89
CA ASP A 314 10.05 -7.44 -26.37
C ASP A 314 9.44 -6.20 -27.07
N LYS A 315 9.94 -5.01 -26.70
CA LYS A 315 9.43 -3.72 -27.20
C LYS A 315 9.71 -3.52 -28.70
N ASN A 316 10.66 -4.26 -29.26
CA ASN A 316 11.13 -4.13 -30.64
C ASN A 316 10.76 -5.34 -31.51
N ASP A 317 10.53 -6.51 -30.90
CA ASP A 317 10.31 -7.77 -31.63
C ASP A 317 9.12 -8.58 -31.06
N ASN A 318 8.03 -8.63 -31.81
CA ASN A 318 6.80 -9.34 -31.44
C ASN A 318 6.93 -10.87 -31.38
N THR A 319 8.01 -11.44 -31.92
CA THR A 319 8.29 -12.88 -31.84
C THR A 319 9.06 -13.24 -30.58
N LYS A 320 9.47 -12.24 -29.79
CA LYS A 320 10.29 -12.42 -28.58
C LYS A 320 9.55 -12.01 -27.32
N TYR A 321 9.95 -12.66 -26.23
CA TYR A 321 9.49 -12.36 -24.89
C TYR A 321 10.65 -12.29 -23.92
N LEU A 322 10.42 -11.60 -22.81
CA LEU A 322 11.34 -11.42 -21.71
C LEU A 322 10.71 -12.05 -20.47
N ILE A 323 11.42 -12.95 -19.82
CA ILE A 323 11.06 -13.37 -18.46
C ILE A 323 12.04 -12.69 -17.51
N LYS A 324 11.55 -11.78 -16.68
CA LYS A 324 12.32 -11.23 -15.58
C LYS A 324 12.11 -12.12 -14.37
N PHE A 325 13.19 -12.60 -13.80
CA PHE A 325 13.12 -13.47 -12.64
C PHE A 325 14.29 -13.20 -11.70
N LYS A 326 14.07 -13.46 -10.43
CA LYS A 326 15.11 -13.41 -9.42
C LYS A 326 15.69 -14.80 -9.23
N PHE A 327 17.01 -14.92 -9.33
CA PHE A 327 17.74 -16.13 -9.01
C PHE A 327 18.48 -15.93 -7.68
N SER A 328 18.18 -16.80 -6.72
CA SER A 328 18.62 -16.63 -5.35
C SER A 328 19.27 -17.88 -4.80
N TYR A 329 20.14 -17.72 -3.80
CA TYR A 329 20.79 -18.81 -3.08
C TYR A 329 20.73 -18.58 -1.57
N GLY A 330 20.26 -19.57 -0.82
CA GLY A 330 20.12 -19.47 0.63
C GLY A 330 19.14 -20.48 1.25
N THR A 331 18.63 -20.16 2.44
CA THR A 331 17.77 -21.03 3.24
C THR A 331 16.52 -20.33 3.75
N SER A 332 15.45 -21.11 3.96
CA SER A 332 14.28 -20.69 4.73
C SER A 332 14.66 -20.44 6.19
N SER A 333 14.81 -19.17 6.59
CA SER A 333 15.14 -18.81 7.98
C SER A 333 13.87 -18.69 8.86
N ASN A 334 14.02 -18.68 10.18
CA ASN A 334 12.87 -18.65 11.12
C ASN A 334 12.21 -17.31 11.32
N SER A 335 12.86 -16.23 10.90
CA SER A 335 12.38 -14.88 11.18
C SER A 335 13.41 -13.90 10.67
N ILE A 336 12.95 -12.93 9.89
CA ILE A 336 13.51 -11.59 9.98
C ILE A 336 13.12 -11.09 11.39
N LYS A 337 13.99 -11.27 12.38
CA LYS A 337 13.85 -10.58 13.66
C LYS A 337 14.55 -9.24 13.48
N SER A 338 13.85 -8.29 12.87
CA SER A 338 14.25 -6.90 12.96
C SER A 338 14.10 -6.49 14.43
N ASN A 339 15.21 -6.42 15.17
CA ASN A 339 15.21 -5.52 16.31
C ASN A 339 15.45 -4.15 15.69
N LYS A 340 14.54 -3.18 15.89
CA LYS A 340 14.51 -1.85 15.24
C LYS A 340 15.82 -1.01 15.38
N LEU A 341 16.83 -1.52 16.08
CA LEU A 341 18.17 -0.94 16.28
C LEU A 341 19.33 -1.78 15.72
N ASN A 342 19.11 -3.08 15.46
CA ASN A 342 20.08 -3.99 14.85
C ASN A 342 19.56 -4.36 13.45
N LEU A 343 19.78 -3.48 12.47
CA LEU A 343 19.44 -3.71 11.05
C LEU A 343 20.29 -4.78 10.39
N GLU A 344 21.23 -5.37 11.12
CA GLU A 344 21.94 -6.58 10.75
C GLU A 344 21.01 -7.78 10.97
N GLN A 345 20.01 -7.86 10.11
CA GLN A 345 19.14 -9.01 10.00
C GLN A 345 19.97 -10.26 9.65
N ASN A 346 19.46 -11.43 10.03
CA ASN A 346 19.91 -12.72 9.49
C ASN A 346 19.48 -12.83 8.03
N ILE A 347 20.04 -12.00 7.14
CA ILE A 347 19.81 -12.10 5.70
C ILE A 347 20.54 -13.35 5.24
N ASN A 348 19.78 -14.45 5.24
CA ASN A 348 20.31 -15.76 4.90
C ASN A 348 20.36 -16.00 3.39
N ASN A 349 19.82 -15.07 2.60
CA ASN A 349 19.50 -15.29 1.20
C ASN A 349 20.10 -14.16 0.37
N VAL A 350 20.80 -14.52 -0.70
CA VAL A 350 21.30 -13.60 -1.71
C VAL A 350 20.48 -13.77 -2.99
N GLY A 351 20.22 -12.69 -3.71
CA GLY A 351 19.49 -12.72 -4.97
C GLY A 351 20.10 -11.83 -6.03
N VAL A 352 19.95 -12.21 -7.29
CA VAL A 352 20.27 -11.40 -8.46
C VAL A 352 19.06 -11.40 -9.39
N ASP A 353 18.66 -10.22 -9.85
CA ASP A 353 17.62 -10.08 -10.87
C ASP A 353 18.23 -10.39 -12.25
N LEU A 354 17.63 -11.35 -12.94
CA LEU A 354 18.07 -11.86 -14.23
C LEU A 354 16.96 -11.73 -15.28
N ILE A 355 17.37 -11.74 -16.54
CA ILE A 355 16.48 -11.68 -17.69
C ILE A 355 16.74 -12.88 -18.58
N TYR A 356 15.69 -13.57 -18.99
CA TYR A 356 15.74 -14.53 -20.09
C TYR A 356 15.04 -13.95 -21.32
N LYS A 357 15.65 -14.12 -22.50
CA LYS A 357 15.07 -13.70 -23.79
C LYS A 357 14.69 -14.93 -24.60
N GLY A 358 13.39 -15.20 -24.67
CA GLY A 358 12.84 -16.31 -25.43
C GLY A 358 12.26 -15.88 -26.76
N SER A 359 11.84 -16.87 -27.54
CA SER A 359 11.09 -16.66 -28.77
C SER A 359 9.86 -17.56 -28.79
N PHE A 360 8.75 -17.02 -29.25
CA PHE A 360 7.52 -17.77 -29.44
C PHE A 360 7.67 -18.76 -30.60
N ILE A 361 7.06 -19.92 -30.47
CA ILE A 361 6.82 -20.79 -31.62
C ILE A 361 5.63 -20.22 -32.38
N GLU A 362 5.69 -20.18 -33.72
CA GLU A 362 4.65 -19.55 -34.54
C GLU A 362 3.24 -20.07 -34.25
N GLU A 363 3.12 -21.36 -33.92
CA GLU A 363 1.85 -21.99 -33.54
C GLU A 363 1.27 -21.46 -32.23
N ASP A 364 2.10 -21.03 -31.28
CA ASP A 364 1.65 -20.53 -29.96
C ASP A 364 1.01 -19.16 -30.07
N ILE A 365 1.50 -18.33 -30.99
CA ILE A 365 0.99 -16.96 -31.22
C ILE A 365 0.04 -16.87 -32.42
N LYS A 366 -0.23 -17.98 -33.11
CA LYS A 366 -1.14 -18.02 -34.25
C LYS A 366 -2.52 -17.55 -33.82
N ASN A 367 -3.04 -16.53 -34.52
CA ASN A 367 -4.32 -15.88 -34.24
C ASN A 367 -4.39 -15.07 -32.92
N GLN A 368 -3.28 -14.83 -32.22
CA GLN A 368 -3.25 -13.99 -31.00
C GLN A 368 -2.89 -12.52 -31.28
N GLU A 369 -3.01 -12.06 -32.54
CA GLU A 369 -2.68 -10.69 -32.94
C GLU A 369 -3.41 -9.64 -32.09
N LYS A 370 -4.68 -9.88 -31.76
CA LYS A 370 -5.47 -8.96 -30.94
C LYS A 370 -4.96 -8.88 -29.51
N ASP A 371 -4.56 -10.00 -28.91
CA ASP A 371 -4.05 -10.02 -27.54
C ASP A 371 -2.70 -9.32 -27.44
N TYR A 372 -1.84 -9.51 -28.46
CA TYR A 372 -0.61 -8.74 -28.61
C TYR A 372 -0.87 -7.23 -28.66
N LEU A 373 -1.80 -6.80 -29.51
CA LEU A 373 -2.16 -5.39 -29.66
C LEU A 373 -2.76 -4.83 -28.36
N LYS A 374 -3.65 -5.58 -27.70
CA LYS A 374 -4.23 -5.17 -26.41
C LYS A 374 -3.17 -5.01 -25.32
N TYR A 375 -2.19 -5.91 -25.23
CA TYR A 375 -1.11 -5.78 -24.26
C TYR A 375 -0.26 -4.52 -24.49
N ASN A 376 0.01 -4.21 -25.76
CA ASN A 376 0.84 -3.08 -26.14
C ASN A 376 0.10 -1.75 -26.08
N ALA A 377 -1.23 -1.73 -26.18
CA ALA A 377 -2.04 -0.54 -25.97
C ALA A 377 -2.12 -0.20 -24.47
N ASN A 378 -1.77 1.02 -24.12
CA ASN A 378 -1.86 1.55 -22.77
C ASN A 378 -2.68 2.86 -22.77
N PRO A 379 -4.02 2.78 -22.69
CA PRO A 379 -4.87 3.94 -22.56
C PRO A 379 -4.59 4.65 -21.26
N GLN A 380 -4.50 5.98 -21.34
CA GLN A 380 -4.28 6.87 -20.21
C GLN A 380 -5.08 8.15 -20.44
N LEU A 381 -5.47 8.81 -19.36
CA LEU A 381 -5.84 10.22 -19.44
C LEU A 381 -4.59 11.04 -19.76
N LYS A 382 -4.72 12.05 -20.62
CA LYS A 382 -3.62 13.00 -20.88
C LYS A 382 -3.12 13.59 -19.56
N TYR A 383 -1.83 13.90 -19.46
CA TYR A 383 -1.19 14.44 -18.24
C TYR A 383 -1.24 13.52 -17.01
N ASP A 384 -1.43 12.21 -17.18
CA ASP A 384 -1.55 11.23 -16.09
C ASP A 384 -2.65 11.55 -15.06
N LEU A 385 -3.75 12.16 -15.48
CA LEU A 385 -4.87 12.46 -14.59
C LEU A 385 -5.38 11.17 -13.92
N SER A 386 -5.82 11.28 -12.66
CA SER A 386 -6.39 10.13 -11.95
C SER A 386 -7.73 9.75 -12.54
N LEU A 387 -7.88 8.47 -12.87
CA LEU A 387 -9.15 7.91 -13.29
C LEU A 387 -10.18 7.95 -12.15
N SER A 388 -9.73 7.86 -10.90
CA SER A 388 -10.57 7.97 -9.70
C SER A 388 -11.15 9.36 -9.48
N ASN A 389 -10.62 10.38 -10.15
CA ASN A 389 -11.10 11.75 -10.11
C ASN A 389 -11.87 12.17 -11.38
N TYR A 390 -11.95 11.29 -12.39
CA TYR A 390 -12.39 11.68 -13.72
C TYR A 390 -13.93 11.73 -13.86
N PRO A 391 -14.53 12.79 -14.44
CA PRO A 391 -15.97 12.90 -14.65
C PRO A 391 -16.40 12.12 -15.91
N PHE A 392 -16.64 10.82 -15.75
CA PHE A 392 -17.03 9.90 -16.84
C PHE A 392 -18.25 10.35 -17.66
N ASP A 393 -19.15 11.14 -17.08
CA ASP A 393 -20.33 11.70 -17.78
C ASP A 393 -19.97 12.74 -18.85
N GLU A 394 -18.81 13.37 -18.73
CA GLU A 394 -18.38 14.47 -19.60
C GLU A 394 -17.21 14.10 -20.51
N ALA A 395 -16.91 12.81 -20.58
CA ALA A 395 -15.75 12.32 -21.25
C ALA A 395 -15.79 12.57 -22.76
N VAL A 396 -14.70 13.11 -23.29
CA VAL A 396 -14.49 13.26 -24.72
C VAL A 396 -13.27 12.47 -25.17
N LEU A 397 -13.25 12.09 -26.46
CA LEU A 397 -12.15 11.32 -27.05
C LEU A 397 -10.78 11.96 -26.83
N ASP A 398 -10.73 13.30 -26.86
CA ASP A 398 -9.49 14.06 -26.74
C ASP A 398 -8.92 14.11 -25.31
N ASP A 399 -9.66 13.65 -24.29
CA ASP A 399 -9.13 13.56 -22.94
C ASP A 399 -8.10 12.42 -22.78
N PHE A 400 -8.06 11.51 -23.76
CA PHE A 400 -7.30 10.28 -23.67
C PHE A 400 -6.18 10.22 -24.69
N VAL A 401 -5.13 9.51 -24.31
CA VAL A 401 -4.06 9.07 -25.20
C VAL A 401 -3.88 7.57 -25.04
N VAL A 402 -3.49 6.90 -26.12
CA VAL A 402 -3.10 5.49 -26.06
C VAL A 402 -1.63 5.40 -26.41
N LEU A 403 -0.81 5.19 -25.37
CA LEU A 403 0.60 4.93 -25.57
C LEU A 403 0.81 3.48 -25.99
N SER A 404 1.85 3.25 -26.79
CA SER A 404 2.25 1.90 -27.16
C SER A 404 3.48 1.47 -26.38
N LYS A 405 3.48 0.25 -25.84
CA LYS A 405 4.67 -0.38 -25.27
C LYS A 405 5.67 -0.83 -26.35
N ASN A 406 5.20 -1.01 -27.59
CA ASN A 406 6.02 -1.39 -28.74
C ASN A 406 6.27 -0.18 -29.65
N ILE A 407 7.53 0.08 -29.99
CA ILE A 407 7.94 1.27 -30.74
C ILE A 407 7.41 1.29 -32.19
N ASN A 408 7.06 0.14 -32.75
CA ASN A 408 6.60 -0.01 -34.13
C ASN A 408 5.07 0.01 -34.26
N ILE A 409 4.35 0.25 -33.16
CA ILE A 409 2.89 0.28 -33.13
C ILE A 409 2.45 1.59 -32.49
N SER A 410 1.43 2.20 -33.07
CA SER A 410 0.68 3.31 -32.49
C SER A 410 -0.81 3.03 -32.59
N TYR A 411 -1.62 3.74 -31.81
CA TYR A 411 -3.05 3.52 -31.74
C TYR A 411 -3.80 4.83 -31.97
N GLU A 412 -4.91 4.72 -32.69
CA GLU A 412 -5.87 5.81 -32.86
C GLU A 412 -7.19 5.39 -32.18
N ILE A 413 -7.72 6.26 -31.32
CA ILE A 413 -9.02 6.04 -30.68
C ILE A 413 -10.11 6.43 -31.67
N LYS A 414 -10.98 5.48 -32.03
CA LYS A 414 -12.12 5.73 -32.95
C LYS A 414 -13.39 6.10 -32.20
N SER A 415 -13.64 5.46 -31.08
CA SER A 415 -14.83 5.70 -30.27
C SER A 415 -14.62 5.26 -28.82
N LEU A 416 -15.41 5.87 -27.94
CA LEU A 416 -15.55 5.47 -26.55
C LEU A 416 -16.98 4.96 -26.35
N GLN A 417 -17.09 3.78 -25.77
CA GLN A 417 -18.36 3.28 -25.25
C GLN A 417 -18.28 3.24 -23.74
N LYS A 418 -19.18 3.93 -23.07
CA LYS A 418 -19.25 3.95 -21.62
C LYS A 418 -19.69 2.60 -21.05
N LEU A 419 -19.09 2.19 -19.93
CA LEU A 419 -19.54 1.01 -19.19
C LEU A 419 -20.83 1.29 -18.42
N GLU A 420 -21.66 0.26 -18.22
CA GLU A 420 -22.99 0.38 -17.57
C GLU A 420 -22.92 0.94 -16.13
N ASN A 421 -21.83 0.70 -15.42
CA ASN A 421 -21.60 1.15 -14.05
C ASN A 421 -21.00 2.57 -13.93
N ASN A 422 -20.76 3.27 -15.05
CA ASN A 422 -20.15 4.61 -15.06
C ASN A 422 -18.73 4.68 -14.44
N GLU A 423 -17.97 3.58 -14.49
CA GLU A 423 -16.64 3.49 -13.87
C GLU A 423 -15.54 3.22 -14.92
N GLY A 424 -15.82 3.46 -16.20
CA GLY A 424 -14.88 3.19 -17.28
C GLY A 424 -15.46 3.29 -18.68
N PHE A 425 -14.61 2.98 -19.65
CA PHE A 425 -14.93 2.93 -21.07
C PHE A 425 -14.38 1.67 -21.74
N ILE A 426 -15.03 1.27 -22.81
CA ILE A 426 -14.50 0.41 -23.85
C ILE A 426 -14.00 1.33 -24.96
N PHE A 427 -12.69 1.31 -25.19
CA PHE A 427 -12.03 2.01 -26.28
C PHE A 427 -12.07 1.16 -27.53
N SER A 428 -12.62 1.68 -28.62
CA SER A 428 -12.42 1.09 -29.95
C SER A 428 -11.18 1.72 -30.58
N LEU A 429 -10.13 0.94 -30.74
CA LEU A 429 -8.82 1.40 -31.22
C LEU A 429 -8.51 0.82 -32.60
N VAL A 430 -7.86 1.62 -33.44
CA VAL A 430 -7.23 1.16 -34.69
C VAL A 430 -5.72 1.25 -34.53
N SER A 431 -5.02 0.14 -34.72
CA SER A 431 -3.57 0.11 -34.72
C SER A 431 -3.00 0.63 -36.05
N LYS A 432 -1.89 1.36 -35.97
CA LYS A 432 -1.02 1.73 -37.08
C LYS A 432 0.35 1.16 -36.83
N SER A 433 0.87 0.37 -37.76
CA SER A 433 2.16 -0.31 -37.57
C SER A 433 2.92 -0.46 -38.88
N SER A 434 4.25 -0.43 -38.78
CA SER A 434 5.15 -0.87 -39.87
C SER A 434 5.14 -2.39 -40.08
N ILE A 435 4.56 -3.15 -39.15
CA ILE A 435 4.40 -4.60 -39.24
C ILE A 435 3.01 -4.91 -39.83
N ASP A 436 2.97 -5.42 -41.06
CA ASP A 436 1.72 -5.60 -41.83
C ASP A 436 0.61 -6.32 -41.08
N LYS A 437 0.93 -7.42 -40.38
CA LYS A 437 -0.08 -8.19 -39.62
C LYS A 437 -0.68 -7.42 -38.44
N PHE A 438 -0.10 -6.30 -38.04
CA PHE A 438 -0.60 -5.45 -36.96
C PHE A 438 -1.14 -4.11 -37.47
N ASN A 439 -1.03 -3.82 -38.76
CA ASN A 439 -1.50 -2.55 -39.31
C ASN A 439 -3.01 -2.58 -39.57
N ASN A 440 -3.69 -1.47 -39.28
CA ASN A 440 -5.14 -1.28 -39.47
C ASN A 440 -6.01 -2.35 -38.79
N LYS A 441 -5.61 -2.83 -37.60
CA LYS A 441 -6.40 -3.80 -36.83
C LYS A 441 -7.28 -3.07 -35.83
N ASN A 442 -8.53 -3.52 -35.73
CA ASN A 442 -9.46 -3.06 -34.72
C ASN A 442 -9.31 -3.90 -33.45
N ILE A 443 -9.11 -3.24 -32.31
CA ILE A 443 -9.17 -3.85 -30.99
C ILE A 443 -10.12 -3.07 -30.09
N GLU A 444 -10.68 -3.77 -29.12
CA GLU A 444 -11.44 -3.17 -28.04
C GLU A 444 -10.69 -3.40 -26.72
N LEU A 445 -10.55 -2.33 -25.95
CA LEU A 445 -9.84 -2.35 -24.68
C LEU A 445 -10.67 -1.66 -23.60
N GLU A 446 -10.86 -2.36 -22.48
CA GLU A 446 -11.53 -1.80 -21.32
C GLU A 446 -10.54 -0.98 -20.50
N TYR A 447 -10.92 0.24 -20.15
CA TYR A 447 -10.18 1.15 -19.29
C TYR A 447 -11.14 1.65 -18.21
N LYS A 448 -10.95 1.15 -16.98
CA LYS A 448 -11.87 1.35 -15.87
C LYS A 448 -11.15 1.51 -14.55
N ILE A 449 -11.85 2.09 -13.57
CA ILE A 449 -11.44 2.06 -12.17
C ILE A 449 -11.32 0.60 -11.74
N LYS A 450 -10.24 0.29 -11.02
CA LYS A 450 -10.02 -1.06 -10.48
C LYS A 450 -11.15 -1.44 -9.55
N LYS A 451 -11.53 -2.72 -9.57
CA LYS A 451 -12.57 -3.22 -8.68
C LYS A 451 -12.12 -3.11 -7.22
N HIS A 452 -12.97 -2.50 -6.38
CA HIS A 452 -12.68 -2.22 -4.98
C HIS A 452 -13.94 -2.35 -4.12
N ALA A 453 -13.76 -2.40 -2.79
CA ALA A 453 -14.83 -2.54 -1.82
C ALA A 453 -15.21 -1.20 -1.18
N TYR A 454 -16.46 -1.07 -0.73
CA TYR A 454 -17.00 0.15 -0.12
C TYR A 454 -17.12 0.01 1.39
N ILE A 455 -16.45 0.91 2.11
CA ILE A 455 -16.57 1.04 3.58
C ILE A 455 -17.34 2.31 3.97
N PHE A 456 -17.40 3.28 3.06
CA PHE A 456 -18.31 4.42 3.11
C PHE A 456 -19.43 4.27 2.05
N GLU A 457 -20.39 5.20 2.06
CA GLU A 457 -21.34 5.31 0.94
C GLU A 457 -20.58 5.47 -0.39
N LYS A 458 -21.08 4.80 -1.44
CA LYS A 458 -20.47 4.82 -2.78
C LYS A 458 -20.23 6.24 -3.28
N GLU A 459 -21.23 7.11 -3.14
CA GLU A 459 -21.19 8.51 -3.57
C GLU A 459 -20.09 9.32 -2.87
N LEU A 460 -19.76 8.97 -1.62
CA LEU A 460 -18.68 9.61 -0.87
C LEU A 460 -17.31 9.06 -1.29
N GLN A 461 -17.17 7.73 -1.35
CA GLN A 461 -15.90 7.05 -1.62
C GLN A 461 -15.42 7.25 -3.08
N ASP A 462 -16.36 7.30 -4.02
CA ASP A 462 -16.15 7.52 -5.46
C ASP A 462 -16.31 9.00 -5.85
N SER A 463 -16.30 9.91 -4.88
CA SER A 463 -16.32 11.35 -5.17
C SER A 463 -15.14 11.72 -6.09
N ASN A 464 -15.44 12.34 -7.24
CA ASN A 464 -14.43 12.88 -8.15
C ASN A 464 -13.58 13.99 -7.49
N ASN A 465 -14.10 14.60 -6.42
CA ASN A 465 -13.42 15.62 -5.62
C ASN A 465 -12.74 15.01 -4.38
N LYS A 466 -11.85 14.04 -4.62
CA LYS A 466 -11.12 13.26 -3.62
C LYS A 466 -9.63 13.44 -3.84
N TYR A 467 -8.91 13.90 -2.83
CA TYR A 467 -7.48 14.21 -2.96
C TYR A 467 -6.69 13.52 -1.88
N ASN A 468 -5.51 13.02 -2.26
CA ASN A 468 -4.55 12.52 -1.31
C ASN A 468 -4.04 13.68 -0.45
N ILE A 469 -3.97 13.49 0.85
CA ILE A 469 -3.34 14.46 1.75
C ILE A 469 -1.95 13.97 2.14
N LEU A 470 -0.93 14.73 1.76
CA LEU A 470 0.41 14.57 2.34
C LEU A 470 0.46 15.39 3.61
N LEU A 471 0.46 14.70 4.75
CA LEU A 471 0.61 15.36 6.04
C LEU A 471 2.06 15.70 6.32
N GLY A 472 3.00 14.93 5.78
CA GLY A 472 4.42 15.18 5.97
C GLY A 472 4.82 15.18 7.44
N ASP A 473 5.78 16.04 7.77
CA ASP A 473 6.34 16.13 9.12
C ASP A 473 5.54 17.08 10.01
N ILE A 474 4.49 16.56 10.64
CA ILE A 474 3.66 17.31 11.59
C ILE A 474 3.77 16.75 13.01
N ASP A 475 3.92 17.67 13.97
CA ASP A 475 3.90 17.39 15.41
C ASP A 475 2.52 17.66 16.02
N SER A 476 2.37 17.36 17.31
CA SER A 476 1.09 17.56 18.01
C SER A 476 0.63 19.02 18.06
N ASN A 477 1.54 19.99 18.08
CA ASN A 477 1.18 21.42 18.07
C ASN A 477 0.59 21.82 16.71
N ILE A 478 1.20 21.35 15.62
CA ILE A 478 0.76 21.62 14.26
C ILE A 478 -0.58 20.92 13.99
N LEU A 479 -0.71 19.66 14.42
CA LEU A 479 -1.95 18.88 14.34
C LEU A 479 -3.14 19.74 14.81
N THR A 480 -3.09 20.26 16.04
CA THR A 480 -4.24 20.97 16.63
C THR A 480 -4.74 22.19 15.84
N LYS A 481 -3.95 22.69 14.90
CA LYS A 481 -4.29 23.82 14.03
C LYS A 481 -5.00 23.39 12.73
N ILE A 482 -4.92 22.11 12.36
CA ILE A 482 -5.61 21.58 11.20
C ILE A 482 -7.08 21.35 11.58
N THR A 483 -7.96 22.17 11.01
CA THR A 483 -9.40 22.14 11.30
C THR A 483 -10.21 21.63 10.12
N THR A 484 -11.54 21.53 10.27
CA THR A 484 -12.46 21.12 9.21
C THR A 484 -12.45 22.06 7.99
N ASN A 485 -11.90 23.27 8.10
CA ASN A 485 -11.70 24.15 6.94
C ASN A 485 -10.75 23.57 5.88
N ILE A 486 -10.02 22.50 6.18
CA ILE A 486 -9.21 21.79 5.21
C ILE A 486 -10.03 21.35 4.00
N PHE A 487 -11.29 20.95 4.18
CA PHE A 487 -12.17 20.57 3.08
C PHE A 487 -12.43 21.74 2.14
N GLU A 488 -12.70 22.94 2.66
CA GLU A 488 -12.87 24.17 1.86
C GLU A 488 -11.56 24.53 1.13
N LYS A 489 -10.43 24.47 1.84
CA LYS A 489 -9.09 24.72 1.28
C LYS A 489 -8.65 23.69 0.25
N SER A 490 -9.22 22.49 0.24
CA SER A 490 -8.93 21.43 -0.73
C SER A 490 -10.06 21.33 -1.76
N ASN A 491 -10.41 22.48 -2.35
CA ASN A 491 -11.42 22.57 -3.39
C ASN A 491 -12.81 22.02 -2.99
N ASN A 492 -13.22 22.20 -1.73
CA ASN A 492 -14.47 21.66 -1.17
C ASN A 492 -14.57 20.12 -1.22
N SER A 493 -13.44 19.43 -1.01
CA SER A 493 -13.40 17.96 -0.97
C SER A 493 -14.36 17.39 0.06
N LYS A 494 -15.03 16.28 -0.27
CA LYS A 494 -15.90 15.55 0.68
C LYS A 494 -15.12 14.50 1.48
N ILE A 495 -13.98 14.08 0.95
CA ILE A 495 -13.16 12.98 1.44
C ILE A 495 -11.69 13.26 1.10
N LEU A 496 -10.79 13.13 2.09
CA LEU A 496 -9.35 13.30 1.92
C LEU A 496 -8.61 12.11 2.53
N PRO A 497 -8.25 11.10 1.73
CA PRO A 497 -7.42 9.98 2.20
C PRO A 497 -5.94 10.32 2.25
N GLY A 498 -5.19 9.70 3.15
CA GLY A 498 -3.73 9.79 3.14
C GLY A 498 -3.06 9.17 4.35
N GLY A 499 -1.74 9.28 4.41
CA GLY A 499 -0.95 8.92 5.58
C GLY A 499 -0.43 7.49 5.67
N TYR A 500 -0.89 6.52 4.89
CA TYR A 500 -0.29 5.18 4.95
C TYR A 500 1.20 5.24 4.60
N GLY A 501 2.07 4.84 5.54
CA GLY A 501 3.53 4.89 5.38
C GLY A 501 4.18 6.24 5.69
N GLU A 502 3.40 7.27 6.02
CA GLU A 502 3.93 8.59 6.39
C GLU A 502 4.40 8.61 7.85
N LEU A 503 5.44 9.40 8.14
CA LEU A 503 5.85 9.67 9.52
C LEU A 503 4.93 10.71 10.14
N ARG A 504 4.53 10.50 11.39
CA ARG A 504 3.65 11.41 12.14
C ARG A 504 4.07 11.53 13.60
N GLY A 505 4.10 12.76 14.11
CA GLY A 505 4.25 13.04 15.54
C GLY A 505 2.89 13.16 16.22
N PHE A 506 2.32 12.04 16.65
CA PHE A 506 1.09 12.07 17.46
C PHE A 506 1.41 12.22 18.96
N TYR A 507 0.47 12.82 19.69
CA TYR A 507 0.42 12.95 21.15
C TYR A 507 1.24 14.11 21.75
N ASN A 508 0.77 14.63 22.90
CA ASN A 508 1.07 15.91 23.56
C ASN A 508 2.54 16.26 23.93
N ASP A 509 3.55 15.69 23.27
CA ASP A 509 4.95 16.06 23.45
C ASP A 509 5.51 16.62 22.14
N PRO A 510 5.91 17.91 22.06
CA PRO A 510 6.60 18.47 20.89
C PRO A 510 7.93 17.75 20.60
N ASN A 511 8.46 16.98 21.56
CA ASN A 511 9.61 16.11 21.39
C ASN A 511 9.21 14.62 21.21
N ALA A 512 7.94 14.32 20.89
CA ALA A 512 7.48 12.96 20.66
C ALA A 512 8.17 12.34 19.44
N VAL A 513 8.72 11.13 19.62
CA VAL A 513 9.25 10.30 18.53
C VAL A 513 8.18 10.13 17.46
N LYS A 514 8.50 10.53 16.22
CA LYS A 514 7.64 10.32 15.06
C LYS A 514 7.48 8.84 14.79
N GLN A 515 6.25 8.46 14.46
CA GLN A 515 5.86 7.09 14.23
C GLN A 515 5.38 6.95 12.80
N ILE A 516 5.70 5.82 12.18
CA ILE A 516 5.09 5.47 10.92
C ILE A 516 3.62 5.17 11.14
N HIS A 517 2.81 5.68 10.24
CA HIS A 517 1.39 5.49 10.27
C HIS A 517 1.00 4.19 9.53
N LEU A 518 0.49 3.22 10.28
CA LEU A 518 0.25 1.83 9.84
C LEU A 518 -1.16 1.61 9.26
N GLY A 519 -1.82 2.67 8.83
CA GLY A 519 -3.15 2.63 8.23
C GLY A 519 -3.35 3.83 7.32
N GLU A 520 -4.47 3.85 6.61
CA GLU A 520 -4.90 5.00 5.84
C GLU A 520 -5.87 5.80 6.70
N ASP A 521 -5.60 7.10 6.85
CA ASP A 521 -6.58 8.01 7.41
C ASP A 521 -7.43 8.58 6.30
N VAL A 522 -8.74 8.46 6.46
CA VAL A 522 -9.72 9.00 5.52
C VAL A 522 -10.50 10.09 6.23
N LEU A 523 -10.09 11.35 6.01
CA LEU A 523 -10.74 12.52 6.59
C LEU A 523 -12.11 12.70 5.96
N VAL A 524 -13.14 12.69 6.80
CA VAL A 524 -14.55 12.84 6.43
C VAL A 524 -15.28 13.59 7.54
N LYS A 525 -16.48 14.09 7.27
CA LYS A 525 -17.29 14.77 8.30
C LYS A 525 -17.60 13.83 9.47
N SER A 526 -17.73 14.37 10.68
CA SER A 526 -18.29 13.62 11.81
C SER A 526 -19.65 13.05 11.44
N ASP A 527 -20.03 11.94 12.07
CA ASP A 527 -21.29 11.25 11.80
C ASP A 527 -21.39 10.55 10.43
N THR A 528 -20.29 10.53 9.68
CA THR A 528 -20.20 9.68 8.47
C THR A 528 -20.37 8.22 8.86
N LYS A 529 -21.27 7.53 8.16
CA LYS A 529 -21.58 6.11 8.35
C LYS A 529 -20.47 5.22 7.81
N ILE A 530 -20.21 4.13 8.50
CA ILE A 530 -19.26 3.09 8.10
C ILE A 530 -20.01 1.77 7.92
N PHE A 531 -19.87 1.19 6.75
CA PHE A 531 -20.53 -0.05 6.34
C PHE A 531 -19.56 -1.22 6.31
N ALA A 532 -20.08 -2.42 6.52
CA ALA A 532 -19.30 -3.65 6.34
C ALA A 532 -18.96 -3.83 4.84
N PRO A 533 -17.67 -3.80 4.44
CA PRO A 533 -17.30 -3.90 3.02
C PRO A 533 -17.49 -5.31 2.43
N PHE A 534 -17.63 -6.31 3.30
CA PHE A 534 -17.78 -7.72 2.97
C PHE A 534 -18.73 -8.38 3.98
N ASN A 535 -19.17 -9.61 3.69
CA ASN A 535 -19.66 -10.45 4.79
C ASN A 535 -18.50 -10.71 5.73
N ALA A 536 -18.72 -10.47 7.02
CA ALA A 536 -17.63 -10.41 7.97
C ALA A 536 -18.09 -10.78 9.38
N GLU A 537 -17.11 -10.88 10.25
CA GLU A 537 -17.27 -11.06 11.68
C GLU A 537 -16.60 -9.90 12.40
N ILE A 538 -17.36 -9.11 13.16
CA ILE A 538 -16.78 -8.22 14.15
C ILE A 538 -16.20 -9.11 15.25
N VAL A 539 -14.89 -9.02 15.45
CA VAL A 539 -14.13 -9.84 16.41
C VAL A 539 -13.57 -9.04 17.58
N SER A 540 -13.74 -7.72 17.55
CA SER A 540 -13.35 -6.79 18.61
C SER A 540 -14.15 -5.49 18.48
N PHE A 541 -14.72 -5.00 19.58
CA PHE A 541 -15.34 -3.68 19.66
C PHE A 541 -15.13 -3.09 21.06
N LEU A 542 -14.37 -1.99 21.15
CA LEU A 542 -14.09 -1.33 22.43
C LEU A 542 -13.69 0.13 22.25
N SER A 543 -13.54 0.86 23.35
CA SER A 543 -13.06 2.24 23.38
C SER A 543 -12.25 2.50 24.66
N ARG A 544 -11.30 3.43 24.59
CA ARG A 544 -10.63 4.00 25.77
C ARG A 544 -11.33 5.28 26.20
N LYS A 545 -11.41 5.49 27.51
CA LYS A 545 -11.85 6.78 28.06
C LYS A 545 -10.77 7.83 27.74
N ASN A 546 -11.16 8.94 27.09
CA ASN A 546 -10.26 9.96 26.54
C ASN A 546 -9.79 10.96 27.61
N GLU A 547 -8.91 10.55 28.52
CA GLU A 547 -8.27 11.48 29.47
C GLU A 547 -6.76 11.24 29.53
N PRO A 548 -5.90 12.22 29.14
CA PRO A 548 -6.20 13.59 28.66
C PRO A 548 -6.59 13.70 27.16
N GLN A 549 -7.07 14.88 26.72
CA GLN A 549 -7.34 15.19 25.30
C GLN A 549 -6.10 14.93 24.42
N PHE A 550 -6.31 14.54 23.16
CA PHE A 550 -5.25 14.12 22.22
C PHE A 550 -4.56 12.79 22.55
N SER A 551 -4.97 12.08 23.61
CA SER A 551 -4.41 10.75 23.98
C SER A 551 -5.30 9.55 23.63
N GLY A 552 -6.52 9.83 23.16
CA GLY A 552 -7.51 8.84 22.79
C GLY A 552 -7.39 8.37 21.35
N ILE A 553 -7.98 7.22 21.03
CA ILE A 553 -8.19 6.77 19.65
C ILE A 553 -9.69 6.56 19.34
N GLY A 554 -10.56 7.06 20.22
CA GLY A 554 -12.01 6.89 20.15
C GLY A 554 -12.49 5.45 20.28
N GLY A 555 -13.65 5.17 19.67
CA GLY A 555 -14.13 3.79 19.49
C GLY A 555 -13.31 3.07 18.43
N GLN A 556 -13.16 1.76 18.61
CA GLN A 556 -12.52 0.88 17.65
C GLN A 556 -13.34 -0.36 17.36
N LEU A 557 -13.16 -0.87 16.16
CA LEU A 557 -13.79 -2.09 15.67
C LEU A 557 -12.78 -2.87 14.82
N VAL A 558 -12.80 -4.20 14.91
CA VAL A 558 -12.03 -5.08 14.00
C VAL A 558 -12.98 -6.05 13.32
N LEU A 559 -12.95 -6.05 11.99
CA LEU A 559 -13.57 -7.05 11.14
C LEU A 559 -12.60 -8.19 10.85
N ARG A 560 -13.11 -9.42 10.82
CA ARG A 560 -12.47 -10.61 10.26
C ARG A 560 -13.27 -11.03 9.04
N VAL A 561 -12.61 -11.06 7.89
CA VAL A 561 -13.18 -11.36 6.57
C VAL A 561 -12.54 -12.64 6.06
N LYS A 562 -13.33 -13.56 5.49
CA LYS A 562 -12.80 -14.77 4.85
C LYS A 562 -12.28 -14.44 3.46
N LYS A 563 -11.22 -15.11 3.01
CA LYS A 563 -10.63 -14.86 1.69
C LYS A 563 -11.64 -14.98 0.54
N GLU A 564 -12.63 -15.86 0.65
CA GLU A 564 -13.66 -16.07 -0.37
C GLU A 564 -14.48 -14.79 -0.61
N ASP A 565 -14.78 -14.04 0.45
CA ASP A 565 -15.52 -12.78 0.36
C ASP A 565 -14.68 -11.67 -0.30
N LEU A 566 -13.34 -11.72 -0.21
CA LEU A 566 -12.48 -10.78 -0.94
C LEU A 566 -12.48 -11.05 -2.45
N LYS A 567 -12.36 -12.32 -2.85
CA LYS A 567 -12.16 -12.75 -4.25
C LYS A 567 -13.17 -12.14 -5.23
N GLU A 568 -14.42 -12.01 -4.80
CA GLU A 568 -15.51 -11.50 -5.64
C GLU A 568 -15.68 -9.98 -5.59
N ASN A 569 -14.93 -9.28 -4.74
CA ASN A 569 -15.20 -7.89 -4.38
C ASN A 569 -13.99 -6.96 -4.56
N ILE A 570 -12.81 -7.49 -4.92
CA ILE A 570 -11.62 -6.71 -5.27
C ILE A 570 -11.04 -7.16 -6.62
N GLU A 571 -10.07 -6.41 -7.14
CA GLU A 571 -9.38 -6.73 -8.38
C GLU A 571 -8.69 -8.10 -8.34
N LYS A 572 -8.85 -8.90 -9.40
CA LYS A 572 -8.41 -10.31 -9.42
C LYS A 572 -6.90 -10.45 -9.19
N THR A 573 -6.11 -9.62 -9.89
CA THR A 573 -4.65 -9.66 -9.78
C THR A 573 -4.18 -9.28 -8.38
N ILE A 574 -4.87 -8.36 -7.71
CA ILE A 574 -4.61 -7.98 -6.32
C ILE A 574 -4.97 -9.13 -5.37
N TYR A 575 -6.12 -9.78 -5.55
CA TYR A 575 -6.50 -10.96 -4.77
C TYR A 575 -5.45 -12.07 -4.85
N GLU A 576 -5.05 -12.44 -6.07
CA GLU A 576 -4.06 -13.51 -6.31
C GLU A 576 -2.71 -13.16 -5.68
N GLU A 577 -2.23 -11.93 -5.86
CA GLU A 577 -0.92 -11.51 -5.38
C GLU A 577 -0.86 -11.40 -3.85
N PHE A 578 -1.87 -10.79 -3.23
CA PHE A 578 -1.79 -10.39 -1.83
C PHE A 578 -2.58 -11.26 -0.86
N PHE A 579 -3.67 -11.91 -1.28
CA PHE A 579 -4.65 -12.48 -0.34
C PHE A 579 -4.91 -13.97 -0.50
N GLU A 580 -4.60 -14.58 -1.66
CA GLU A 580 -4.98 -15.98 -1.93
C GLU A 580 -4.32 -17.01 -0.98
N ASP A 581 -3.18 -16.68 -0.37
CA ASP A 581 -2.48 -17.51 0.63
C ASP A 581 -2.99 -17.35 2.07
N SER A 582 -3.85 -16.36 2.33
CA SER A 582 -4.48 -16.12 3.62
C SER A 582 -5.76 -16.94 3.79
N ASN A 583 -6.19 -17.20 5.03
CA ASN A 583 -7.53 -17.67 5.33
C ASN A 583 -8.46 -16.50 5.68
N TYR A 584 -7.90 -15.52 6.40
CA TYR A 584 -8.60 -14.37 6.92
C TYR A 584 -7.83 -13.08 6.70
N VAL A 585 -8.58 -12.03 6.39
CA VAL A 585 -8.12 -10.64 6.40
C VAL A 585 -8.79 -9.93 7.58
N TYR A 586 -8.02 -9.14 8.30
CA TYR A 586 -8.47 -8.32 9.42
C TYR A 586 -8.44 -6.85 9.01
N ILE A 587 -9.56 -6.17 9.19
CA ILE A 587 -9.71 -4.73 8.90
C ILE A 587 -9.96 -4.04 10.23
N GLY A 588 -8.99 -3.27 10.69
CA GLY A 588 -9.09 -2.46 11.89
C GLY A 588 -9.59 -1.07 11.56
N ILE A 589 -10.52 -0.55 12.37
CA ILE A 589 -11.10 0.78 12.23
C ILE A 589 -11.08 1.47 13.59
N ILE A 590 -10.54 2.68 13.68
CA ILE A 590 -10.52 3.50 14.91
C ILE A 590 -11.09 4.91 14.64
N HIS A 591 -11.06 5.78 15.66
CA HIS A 591 -11.60 7.14 15.62
C HIS A 591 -13.13 7.18 15.45
N LEU A 592 -13.82 6.17 15.97
CA LEU A 592 -15.28 6.03 15.91
C LEU A 592 -15.97 6.76 17.06
N ASP A 593 -17.22 7.20 16.82
CA ASP A 593 -18.15 7.56 17.89
C ASP A 593 -18.59 6.28 18.59
N PHE A 594 -18.01 6.01 19.76
CA PHE A 594 -18.28 4.77 20.49
C PHE A 594 -19.75 4.65 20.91
N ALA A 595 -20.41 5.74 21.30
CA ALA A 595 -21.79 5.69 21.80
C ALA A 595 -22.77 5.37 20.66
N LYS A 596 -22.65 6.08 19.53
CA LYS A 596 -23.47 5.82 18.34
C LYS A 596 -23.18 4.45 17.74
N THR A 597 -21.91 4.06 17.70
CA THR A 597 -21.52 2.72 17.22
C THR A 597 -22.07 1.62 18.15
N LEU A 598 -21.99 1.79 19.47
CA LEU A 598 -22.56 0.86 20.44
C LEU A 598 -24.08 0.69 20.26
N GLN A 599 -24.81 1.77 19.95
CA GLN A 599 -26.24 1.70 19.64
C GLN A 599 -26.48 0.83 18.39
N ILE A 600 -25.71 1.03 17.32
CA ILE A 600 -25.78 0.21 16.11
C ILE A 600 -25.50 -1.27 16.44
N ILE A 601 -24.43 -1.55 17.18
CA ILE A 601 -24.08 -2.92 17.58
C ILE A 601 -25.20 -3.57 18.41
N ASN A 602 -25.85 -2.82 19.31
CA ASN A 602 -26.98 -3.33 20.10
C ASN A 602 -28.24 -3.58 19.24
N LEU A 603 -28.43 -2.85 18.13
CA LEU A 603 -29.50 -3.12 17.18
C LEU A 603 -29.25 -4.41 16.39
N ILE A 604 -27.99 -4.75 16.15
CA ILE A 604 -27.59 -6.01 15.49
C ILE A 604 -27.73 -7.18 16.49
N ASP A 605 -27.24 -7.02 17.73
CA ASP A 605 -27.31 -8.06 18.78
C ASP A 605 -27.36 -7.44 20.19
N SER A 606 -28.57 -7.37 20.76
CA SER A 606 -28.82 -6.77 22.08
C SER A 606 -28.38 -7.65 23.25
N ASN A 607 -28.12 -8.95 23.02
CA ASN A 607 -27.91 -9.92 24.10
C ASN A 607 -26.48 -9.92 24.64
N ARG A 608 -25.58 -9.13 24.05
CA ARG A 608 -24.17 -9.10 24.44
C ARG A 608 -23.94 -8.17 25.61
N GLU A 609 -23.20 -8.64 26.61
CA GLU A 609 -22.80 -7.86 27.76
C GLU A 609 -21.84 -6.72 27.37
N THR A 610 -22.03 -5.56 27.99
CA THR A 610 -21.08 -4.44 27.96
C THR A 610 -20.24 -4.51 29.23
N TYR A 611 -18.92 -4.46 29.08
CA TYR A 611 -17.99 -4.40 30.19
C TYR A 611 -17.32 -3.05 30.22
N GLU A 612 -17.27 -2.47 31.41
CA GLU A 612 -16.65 -1.18 31.66
C GLU A 612 -15.62 -1.33 32.78
N SER A 613 -14.43 -0.80 32.52
CA SER A 613 -13.37 -0.63 33.51
C SER A 613 -13.12 0.87 33.74
N GLU A 614 -12.19 1.18 34.64
CA GLU A 614 -11.70 2.55 34.83
C GLU A 614 -11.14 3.15 33.53
N LYS A 615 -10.65 2.34 32.60
CA LYS A 615 -9.90 2.81 31.41
C LYS A 615 -10.57 2.50 30.09
N THR A 616 -11.47 1.52 30.04
CA THR A 616 -12.01 0.98 28.80
C THR A 616 -13.49 0.64 28.89
N ILE A 617 -14.20 0.75 27.78
CA ILE A 617 -15.57 0.25 27.60
C ILE A 617 -15.56 -0.71 26.41
N SER A 618 -16.19 -1.88 26.52
CA SER A 618 -16.13 -2.93 25.50
C SER A 618 -17.40 -3.80 25.48
N LYS A 619 -17.65 -4.49 24.37
CA LYS A 619 -18.66 -5.57 24.29
C LYS A 619 -18.00 -6.94 24.39
N ASN A 620 -18.76 -7.95 24.84
CA ASN A 620 -18.37 -9.36 24.73
C ASN A 620 -18.35 -9.87 23.27
N ILE A 621 -17.47 -9.29 22.45
CA ILE A 621 -17.24 -9.65 21.05
C ILE A 621 -15.77 -10.03 20.94
N THR A 622 -15.50 -11.28 20.56
CA THR A 622 -14.15 -11.84 20.48
C THR A 622 -13.99 -12.74 19.25
N ILE A 623 -12.78 -13.16 18.93
CA ILE A 623 -12.50 -14.17 17.87
C ILE A 623 -13.31 -15.46 18.07
N LYS A 624 -13.55 -15.85 19.34
CA LYS A 624 -14.29 -17.08 19.69
C LYS A 624 -15.80 -16.85 19.75
N ASN A 625 -16.22 -15.63 20.04
CA ASN A 625 -17.62 -15.21 20.07
C ASN A 625 -17.83 -13.98 19.16
N PRO A 626 -17.66 -14.13 17.82
CA PRO A 626 -17.77 -13.01 16.91
C PRO A 626 -19.23 -12.56 16.74
N LEU A 627 -19.42 -11.32 16.28
CA LEU A 627 -20.70 -10.80 15.80
C LEU A 627 -20.68 -10.80 14.26
N LYS A 628 -21.58 -11.55 13.62
CA LYS A 628 -21.66 -11.61 12.16
C LYS A 628 -22.37 -10.39 11.60
N VAL A 629 -21.88 -9.91 10.46
CA VAL A 629 -22.46 -8.81 9.68
C VAL A 629 -22.39 -9.16 8.20
N ASN A 630 -23.38 -8.71 7.43
CA ASN A 630 -23.40 -8.88 5.99
C ASN A 630 -22.78 -7.66 5.31
N LYS A 631 -22.31 -7.85 4.08
CA LYS A 631 -21.86 -6.73 3.24
C LYS A 631 -22.96 -5.66 3.14
N GLY A 632 -22.60 -4.41 3.39
CA GLY A 632 -23.51 -3.26 3.34
C GLY A 632 -24.25 -2.96 4.64
N ASP A 633 -24.09 -3.78 5.69
CA ASP A 633 -24.63 -3.46 7.02
C ASP A 633 -23.93 -2.21 7.59
N LEU A 634 -24.70 -1.30 8.19
CA LEU A 634 -24.15 -0.20 8.98
C LEU A 634 -23.53 -0.77 10.25
N ILE A 635 -22.23 -0.55 10.47
CA ILE A 635 -21.49 -1.14 11.58
C ILE A 635 -20.85 -0.13 12.52
N ALA A 636 -20.63 1.11 12.07
CA ALA A 636 -20.02 2.16 12.88
C ALA A 636 -20.32 3.57 12.36
N VAL A 637 -19.93 4.56 13.16
CA VAL A 637 -20.04 5.99 12.85
C VAL A 637 -18.72 6.68 13.18
N VAL A 638 -18.26 7.56 12.28
CA VAL A 638 -17.05 8.36 12.47
C VAL A 638 -17.22 9.36 13.62
N GLY A 639 -16.24 9.41 14.51
CA GLY A 639 -16.24 10.29 15.66
C GLY A 639 -15.99 11.76 15.32
N ASN A 640 -16.38 12.64 16.23
CA ASN A 640 -16.01 14.04 16.24
C ASN A 640 -14.72 14.26 17.03
N HIS A 641 -14.18 15.47 16.98
CA HIS A 641 -12.97 15.88 17.70
C HIS A 641 -12.98 15.49 19.20
N ALA A 642 -14.13 15.58 19.87
CA ALA A 642 -14.21 15.30 21.31
C ALA A 642 -14.13 13.80 21.63
N ASN A 643 -14.67 12.94 20.77
CA ASN A 643 -14.80 11.50 21.05
C ASN A 643 -13.83 10.63 20.25
N ASN A 644 -13.22 11.14 19.18
CA ASN A 644 -12.26 10.39 18.36
C ASN A 644 -10.81 10.53 18.85
N GLY A 645 -10.59 11.12 20.02
CA GLY A 645 -9.26 11.29 20.58
C GLY A 645 -8.64 12.65 20.36
N GLY A 646 -9.35 13.66 19.86
CA GLY A 646 -8.85 15.03 19.71
C GLY A 646 -8.28 15.35 18.34
N TRP A 647 -8.43 14.46 17.35
CA TRP A 647 -8.06 14.75 15.97
C TRP A 647 -9.30 15.21 15.18
N MET A 648 -9.11 15.86 14.04
CA MET A 648 -10.25 16.16 13.18
C MET A 648 -10.99 14.86 12.78
N SER A 649 -12.26 14.96 12.42
CA SER A 649 -13.04 13.78 12.05
C SER A 649 -12.44 13.03 10.88
N HIS A 650 -12.27 11.72 11.06
CA HIS A 650 -11.67 10.81 10.08
C HIS A 650 -11.91 9.37 10.55
N ALA A 651 -11.80 8.41 9.63
CA ALA A 651 -11.62 7.01 9.97
C ALA A 651 -10.17 6.61 9.66
N HIS A 652 -9.50 5.98 10.62
CA HIS A 652 -8.25 5.29 10.36
C HIS A 652 -8.55 3.83 10.06
N ILE A 653 -8.02 3.33 8.95
CA ILE A 653 -8.28 1.99 8.44
C ILE A 653 -6.95 1.27 8.26
N SER A 654 -6.77 0.12 8.92
CA SER A 654 -5.60 -0.74 8.73
C SER A 654 -6.02 -2.13 8.26
N VAL A 655 -5.23 -2.72 7.36
CA VAL A 655 -5.53 -4.02 6.74
C VAL A 655 -4.39 -4.99 7.00
N TRP A 656 -4.75 -6.20 7.44
CA TRP A 656 -3.80 -7.23 7.83
C TRP A 656 -4.28 -8.59 7.35
N LYS A 657 -3.37 -9.49 7.01
CA LYS A 657 -3.75 -10.87 6.68
C LYS A 657 -3.11 -11.89 7.62
N ASP A 658 -3.86 -12.93 7.94
CA ASP A 658 -3.23 -14.13 8.48
C ASP A 658 -2.44 -14.84 7.40
N ASN A 659 -1.38 -15.51 7.82
CA ASN A 659 -0.54 -16.34 6.96
C ASN A 659 0.30 -17.20 7.89
N LEU A 660 0.36 -18.51 7.64
CA LEU A 660 1.24 -19.41 8.40
C LEU A 660 2.71 -19.22 8.00
N TYR A 661 2.93 -18.91 6.72
CA TYR A 661 4.24 -18.73 6.11
C TYR A 661 4.25 -17.44 5.30
N LYS A 662 5.44 -16.86 5.13
CA LYS A 662 5.66 -15.67 4.29
C LYS A 662 6.82 -15.94 3.35
N LYS A 663 6.80 -15.32 2.17
CA LYS A 663 7.95 -15.32 1.26
C LYS A 663 8.77 -14.07 1.51
N ASP A 664 10.09 -14.19 1.55
CA ASP A 664 10.98 -13.04 1.53
C ASP A 664 11.13 -12.48 0.11
N VAL A 665 11.86 -11.39 -0.04
CA VAL A 665 12.11 -10.73 -1.34
C VAL A 665 12.91 -11.58 -2.35
N ASN A 666 13.41 -12.74 -1.92
CA ASN A 666 14.17 -13.74 -2.68
C ASN A 666 13.34 -15.04 -2.89
N GLY A 667 12.07 -15.05 -2.47
CA GLY A 667 11.11 -16.15 -2.66
C GLY A 667 11.22 -17.31 -1.67
N TYR A 668 12.06 -17.23 -0.62
CA TYR A 668 12.15 -18.27 0.40
C TYR A 668 11.05 -18.12 1.43
N LEU A 669 10.43 -19.24 1.83
CA LEU A 669 9.42 -19.20 2.88
C LEU A 669 10.05 -19.11 4.27
N TYR A 670 9.41 -18.39 5.17
CA TYR A 670 9.71 -18.38 6.60
C TYR A 670 8.43 -18.44 7.41
N LYS A 671 8.56 -18.86 8.68
CA LYS A 671 7.41 -18.94 9.59
C LYS A 671 6.95 -17.52 9.92
N SER A 672 5.68 -17.23 9.62
CA SER A 672 5.08 -15.98 10.07
C SER A 672 4.94 -15.98 11.61
N LYS A 673 4.89 -14.79 12.20
CA LYS A 673 4.34 -14.66 13.55
C LYS A 673 2.86 -15.01 13.47
N ASP A 674 2.49 -16.17 13.97
CA ASP A 674 1.10 -16.62 14.01
C ASP A 674 0.25 -15.61 14.82
N ILE A 675 -0.52 -14.80 14.07
CA ILE A 675 -1.45 -13.78 14.54
C ILE A 675 -2.43 -14.42 15.51
N GLU A 676 -3.09 -15.52 15.12
CA GLU A 676 -4.09 -16.18 15.96
C GLU A 676 -3.47 -16.74 17.25
N LYS A 677 -2.26 -17.32 17.19
CA LYS A 677 -1.52 -17.77 18.37
C LYS A 677 -1.06 -16.62 19.26
N ARG A 678 -0.73 -15.45 18.68
CA ARG A 678 -0.45 -14.22 19.44
C ARG A 678 -1.64 -13.82 20.29
N TYR A 679 -2.87 -13.96 19.77
CA TYR A 679 -4.10 -13.63 20.49
C TYR A 679 -4.62 -14.77 21.37
N LYS A 680 -4.44 -16.04 20.99
CA LYS A 680 -4.75 -17.22 21.84
C LYS A 680 -3.90 -17.27 23.11
N ASN A 681 -2.65 -16.77 23.05
CA ASN A 681 -1.70 -16.80 24.15
C ASN A 681 -1.64 -15.51 24.99
N GLN A 682 -2.37 -14.45 24.62
CA GLN A 682 -2.52 -13.30 25.52
C GLN A 682 -3.38 -13.73 26.70
N LYS A 683 -2.72 -14.15 27.79
CA LYS A 683 -3.30 -14.27 29.13
C LYS A 683 -3.64 -12.87 29.66
N TYR A 684 -4.59 -12.17 29.06
CA TYR A 684 -5.28 -11.11 29.79
C TYR A 684 -6.30 -11.79 30.70
N ASN A 685 -6.18 -11.51 31.97
CA ASN A 685 -6.86 -12.20 33.07
C ASN A 685 -8.33 -11.75 33.23
N SER A 686 -8.99 -11.45 32.12
CA SER A 686 -10.38 -10.99 32.05
C SER A 686 -10.97 -11.50 30.74
N ASP A 687 -12.25 -11.86 30.72
CA ASP A 687 -13.03 -12.33 29.57
C ASP A 687 -13.16 -11.33 28.40
N LEU A 688 -12.22 -10.38 28.30
CA LEU A 688 -12.12 -9.27 27.37
C LEU A 688 -10.92 -9.46 26.44
N ILE A 689 -11.11 -10.18 25.33
CA ILE A 689 -10.07 -10.33 24.31
C ILE A 689 -10.21 -9.17 23.31
N ALA A 690 -9.39 -8.14 23.46
CA ALA A 690 -9.19 -7.16 22.40
C ALA A 690 -8.33 -7.80 21.29
N VAL A 691 -8.89 -7.96 20.08
CA VAL A 691 -8.06 -8.29 18.91
C VAL A 691 -7.26 -7.05 18.56
N GLY A 692 -5.97 -7.07 18.89
CA GLY A 692 -5.07 -5.96 18.62
C GLY A 692 -4.47 -6.04 17.22
N VAL A 693 -5.20 -5.61 16.20
CA VAL A 693 -4.64 -5.37 14.85
C VAL A 693 -3.64 -4.21 14.94
N PRO A 694 -2.39 -4.31 14.43
CA PRO A 694 -1.49 -3.17 14.51
C PRO A 694 -2.04 -1.97 13.71
N GLY A 695 -1.78 -0.75 14.21
CA GLY A 695 -2.57 0.45 13.87
C GLY A 695 -3.86 0.62 14.70
N VAL A 696 -4.42 -0.47 15.27
CA VAL A 696 -5.71 -0.49 16.02
C VAL A 696 -5.54 -1.06 17.44
N ARG A 697 -4.33 -1.00 18.03
CA ARG A 697 -4.08 -1.59 19.36
C ARG A 697 -4.48 -0.68 20.51
N LEU A 698 -5.54 -1.05 21.21
CA LEU A 698 -5.87 -0.57 22.55
C LEU A 698 -5.24 -1.44 23.64
N GLY A 699 -4.06 -1.06 24.14
CA GLY A 699 -3.52 -1.57 25.40
C GLY A 699 -2.13 -2.15 25.26
N GLY A 700 -1.20 -1.60 26.04
CA GLY A 700 0.21 -1.98 26.04
C GLY A 700 1.02 -0.90 25.36
N GLU A 701 1.76 -0.17 26.19
CA GLU A 701 3.07 0.42 25.91
C GLU A 701 3.44 0.46 24.42
N LEU A 702 3.70 1.67 23.89
CA LEU A 702 4.50 1.87 22.68
C LEU A 702 5.40 0.64 22.48
N PRO A 703 5.24 -0.16 21.40
CA PRO A 703 5.83 -1.49 21.28
C PRO A 703 7.22 -1.45 21.88
N SER A 704 7.53 -2.27 22.89
CA SER A 704 8.65 -2.11 23.83
C SER A 704 10.02 -1.73 23.22
N THR A 705 10.18 -1.92 21.91
CA THR A 705 11.19 -1.31 21.04
C THR A 705 11.24 0.24 21.03
N LEU A 706 10.16 0.94 21.40
CA LEU A 706 10.03 2.41 21.50
C LEU A 706 10.28 2.91 22.94
N LYS A 707 10.20 2.03 23.95
CA LYS A 707 10.59 2.38 25.33
C LYS A 707 12.08 2.73 25.46
N GLY A 708 12.90 2.34 24.48
CA GLY A 708 14.34 2.62 24.43
C GLY A 708 14.72 3.91 23.70
N LEU A 709 13.76 4.72 23.23
CA LEU A 709 14.03 5.93 22.45
C LEU A 709 13.40 7.14 23.15
N LYS A 710 13.84 7.37 24.38
CA LYS A 710 13.70 8.69 25.00
C LYS A 710 14.69 9.60 24.29
N SER A 711 14.20 10.74 23.81
CA SER A 711 14.95 11.95 23.45
C SER A 711 16.49 11.78 23.49
N ASN A 712 17.09 11.54 22.33
CA ASN A 712 18.54 11.42 22.25
C ASN A 712 19.13 12.77 21.87
N ASN A 713 20.19 13.13 22.57
CA ASN A 713 21.10 14.17 22.14
C ASN A 713 21.58 13.89 20.70
N ILE A 714 21.40 14.85 19.80
CA ILE A 714 22.06 14.84 18.49
C ILE A 714 23.47 15.34 18.71
N TYR A 715 24.42 14.52 18.31
CA TYR A 715 25.83 14.87 18.31
C TYR A 715 26.29 15.15 16.88
N LYS A 716 27.37 15.90 16.77
CA LYS A 716 28.10 16.05 15.52
C LYS A 716 28.64 14.70 15.06
N THR A 717 28.78 14.54 13.76
CA THR A 717 29.36 13.33 13.18
C THR A 717 30.56 13.69 12.31
N ASP A 718 31.45 12.73 12.11
CA ASP A 718 32.47 12.82 11.06
C ASP A 718 31.84 12.61 9.66
N ALA A 719 32.69 12.59 8.63
CA ALA A 719 32.27 12.38 7.23
C ALA A 719 31.55 11.04 6.99
N ASN A 720 31.68 10.06 7.90
CA ASN A 720 31.14 8.71 7.77
C ASN A 720 30.08 8.39 8.84
N GLY A 721 29.53 9.42 9.49
CA GLY A 721 28.45 9.29 10.45
C GLY A 721 28.87 8.78 11.83
N ASN A 722 30.17 8.68 12.12
CA ASN A 722 30.61 8.33 13.47
C ASN A 722 30.40 9.52 14.40
N THR A 723 29.76 9.26 15.55
CA THR A 723 29.51 10.29 16.54
C THR A 723 30.81 10.89 17.08
N ILE A 724 30.91 12.21 17.01
CA ILE A 724 31.90 13.03 17.71
C ILE A 724 31.24 13.49 19.01
N PRO A 725 31.92 13.50 20.17
CA PRO A 725 31.35 13.92 21.47
C PRO A 725 31.05 15.42 21.59
N GLU A 726 30.49 16.03 20.55
CA GLU A 726 30.09 17.44 20.47
C GLU A 726 28.57 17.49 20.27
N LEU A 727 27.84 17.96 21.28
CA LEU A 727 26.39 18.03 21.29
C LEU A 727 25.89 19.16 20.38
N ILE A 728 25.00 18.85 19.43
CA ILE A 728 24.32 19.82 18.55
C ILE A 728 22.96 20.20 19.12
N LYS A 729 22.16 19.21 19.54
CA LYS A 729 20.78 19.43 20.02
C LYS A 729 20.44 18.45 21.12
N GLU A 730 19.98 18.94 22.27
CA GLU A 730 19.45 18.08 23.32
C GLU A 730 18.05 17.60 22.98
N ASN A 731 17.72 16.41 23.47
CA ASN A 731 16.37 15.85 23.40
C ASN A 731 15.73 15.81 22.01
N ALA A 732 16.53 15.64 20.96
CA ALA A 732 15.98 15.66 19.63
C ALA A 732 15.09 14.43 19.37
N VAL A 733 14.03 14.68 18.62
CA VAL A 733 13.13 13.66 18.12
C VAL A 733 13.85 12.84 17.05
N ARG A 734 14.14 11.57 17.34
CA ARG A 734 14.72 10.69 16.34
C ARG A 734 13.61 10.20 15.40
N ASN A 735 13.79 10.40 14.09
CA ASN A 735 13.11 9.59 13.08
C ASN A 735 13.65 8.16 13.21
N THR A 736 13.05 7.32 14.03
CA THR A 736 13.48 5.92 14.05
C THR A 736 13.02 5.20 12.80
N TYR A 737 13.93 4.36 12.30
CA TYR A 737 13.77 3.34 11.27
C TYR A 737 12.38 2.71 11.23
N LEU A 738 11.52 3.32 10.43
CA LEU A 738 10.18 2.82 10.21
C LEU A 738 9.96 2.96 8.70
N ASP A 739 10.52 1.99 7.98
CA ASP A 739 10.10 1.67 6.62
C ASP A 739 8.86 0.79 6.73
N ILE A 740 7.76 1.20 6.09
CA ILE A 740 6.51 0.45 6.11
C ILE A 740 6.69 -0.97 5.59
N LYS A 741 7.67 -1.19 4.70
CA LYS A 741 8.00 -2.52 4.17
C LYS A 741 8.37 -3.51 5.27
N LEU A 742 8.94 -3.04 6.38
CA LEU A 742 9.20 -3.92 7.52
C LEU A 742 7.91 -4.43 8.14
N ASP A 743 6.91 -3.58 8.33
CA ASP A 743 5.61 -3.99 8.88
C ASP A 743 4.81 -4.84 7.86
N GLU A 744 4.92 -4.54 6.57
CA GLU A 744 4.37 -5.37 5.49
C GLU A 744 5.00 -6.78 5.49
N LEU A 745 6.34 -6.87 5.58
CA LEU A 745 7.08 -8.14 5.58
C LEU A 745 7.00 -8.92 6.89
N ASP A 746 7.20 -8.27 8.04
CA ASP A 746 7.29 -8.96 9.35
C ASP A 746 5.93 -9.23 9.95
N ASP A 747 4.96 -8.39 9.61
CA ASP A 747 3.75 -8.25 10.38
C ASP A 747 2.50 -8.49 9.48
N ASN A 748 2.65 -8.57 8.14
CA ASN A 748 1.58 -8.78 7.13
C ASN A 748 0.60 -7.60 7.06
N LEU A 749 1.11 -6.39 7.30
CA LEU A 749 0.38 -5.18 6.96
C LEU A 749 0.16 -5.13 5.44
N ILE A 750 -0.99 -4.62 5.03
CA ILE A 750 -1.38 -4.43 3.64
C ILE A 750 -1.85 -2.98 3.47
N ASP A 751 -1.44 -2.34 2.38
CA ASP A 751 -1.95 -1.03 1.99
C ASP A 751 -3.48 -1.08 1.80
N PRO A 752 -4.27 -0.32 2.60
CA PRO A 752 -5.73 -0.29 2.47
C PRO A 752 -6.23 0.09 1.07
N ASN A 753 -5.45 0.84 0.30
CA ASN A 753 -5.82 1.26 -1.06
C ASN A 753 -5.91 0.08 -2.04
N LEU A 754 -5.28 -1.06 -1.74
CA LEU A 754 -5.45 -2.30 -2.52
C LEU A 754 -6.86 -2.88 -2.42
N ILE A 755 -7.60 -2.56 -1.35
CA ILE A 755 -8.98 -3.02 -1.14
C ILE A 755 -9.99 -1.92 -1.44
N PHE A 756 -9.74 -0.69 -0.98
CA PHE A 756 -10.75 0.37 -0.94
C PHE A 756 -10.57 1.44 -2.02
N ASN A 757 -9.41 1.50 -2.69
CA ASN A 757 -9.11 2.52 -3.70
C ASN A 757 -9.47 3.95 -3.26
N PHE A 758 -9.08 4.33 -2.03
CA PHE A 758 -9.28 5.71 -1.60
C PHE A 758 -8.43 6.65 -2.44
N ARG A 759 -7.22 6.23 -2.78
CA ARG A 759 -6.34 6.92 -3.73
C ARG A 759 -5.57 5.92 -4.55
N ASP A 760 -5.18 6.35 -5.74
CA ASP A 760 -4.22 5.69 -6.60
C ASP A 760 -2.97 6.58 -6.76
N TYR A 761 -1.97 6.08 -7.49
CA TYR A 761 -0.72 6.79 -7.71
C TYR A 761 -0.88 8.06 -8.57
N ASN A 762 -2.01 8.23 -9.26
CA ASN A 762 -2.35 9.43 -10.03
C ASN A 762 -3.25 10.39 -9.27
N THR A 763 -3.81 10.00 -8.13
CA THR A 763 -4.67 10.87 -7.31
C THR A 763 -3.92 12.14 -6.96
N TYR A 764 -4.55 13.28 -7.28
CA TYR A 764 -4.00 14.58 -6.93
C TYR A 764 -3.80 14.71 -5.44
N SER A 765 -2.72 15.36 -5.08
CA SER A 765 -2.28 15.45 -3.70
C SER A 765 -2.21 16.91 -3.25
N TYR A 766 -2.59 17.17 -2.01
CA TYR A 766 -2.37 18.44 -1.31
C TYR A 766 -1.38 18.27 -0.17
N ASP A 767 -0.43 19.20 -0.07
CA ASP A 767 0.55 19.22 1.01
C ASP A 767 -0.05 20.09 2.13
N VAL A 768 -0.19 19.51 3.32
CA VAL A 768 -0.85 20.22 4.42
C VAL A 768 -0.12 21.51 4.80
N HIS A 769 1.20 21.58 4.61
CA HIS A 769 1.98 22.80 4.88
C HIS A 769 1.78 23.87 3.80
N GLU A 770 1.31 23.50 2.60
CA GLU A 770 0.90 24.47 1.58
C GLU A 770 -0.54 24.96 1.80
N LEU A 771 -1.43 24.08 2.28
CA LEU A 771 -2.80 24.48 2.64
C LEU A 771 -2.85 25.38 3.88
N PHE A 772 -1.91 25.19 4.81
CA PHE A 772 -1.78 25.98 6.03
C PHE A 772 -0.36 26.56 6.12
N PRO A 773 -0.05 27.63 5.37
CA PRO A 773 1.27 28.28 5.39
C PRO A 773 1.72 28.72 6.78
N GLU A 774 0.78 29.04 7.67
CA GLU A 774 1.00 29.33 9.09
C GLU A 774 1.68 28.18 9.87
N LEU A 775 1.74 26.98 9.29
CA LEU A 775 2.48 25.84 9.85
C LEU A 775 3.98 25.89 9.52
N LYS A 776 4.41 26.64 8.49
CA LYS A 776 5.81 26.72 8.06
C LYS A 776 6.68 27.64 8.92
N GLU A 777 6.08 28.55 9.68
CA GLU A 777 6.81 29.62 10.39
C GLU A 777 7.53 29.16 11.68
N ASN A 778 7.43 27.88 12.08
CA ASN A 778 7.94 27.38 13.36
C ASN A 778 9.05 26.32 13.28
N ASN A 779 9.60 26.01 12.10
CA ASN A 779 10.68 25.02 11.93
C ASN A 779 12.05 25.63 11.62
#